data_AF-A0A815GSV7-F1
#
_entry.id   AF-A0A815GSV7-F1
#
_cell.length_a   1.000
_cell.length_b   1.000
_cell.length_c   1.000
_cell.angle_alpha   90.00
_cell.angle_beta   90.00
_cell.angle_gamma   90.00
#
_symmetry.space_group_name_H-M   'P 1'
#
loop_
_entity.id
_entity.type
_entity.pdbx_description
1 polymer ?
#
loop_
_entity_poly.entity_id
_entity_poly.type
_entity_poly.pdbx_seq_one_letter_code
_entity_poly.pdbx_strand_id
1 'polypeptide(L)'
;MIWSILQEIAEYLHSKVEGLSEKMLKEIIRKCLLDYQKQSSKSLETKIDKLISNLVDIFKYQAGILNEFGHNSFRFIHRTFQEYLAAKSIIIHNGIEQSEDMIYHNIHSKIGIPNWRVPLSMTFGILSKSIEYSLLFNNIIKRLLKDEKTSSNMQSSILLVPFVIIDSLNDMHFSSKDTEHELIRKLADMLLFDYENVSGFSRLKEHQELIQSYFLKLKRKYDNIMAEWFIKKLNHEDDVAPCANIIYQLKWYNPKFHEIFLKNLHNDSIIWNWPIDSILRFYSNEIKDEVVLTQLKFKNTINKNPEMIKFIVNSNAWLPLIIALYGGYKNYKTPSSISEYYEIAQFLDLSSMERAPFTFYYQEIWDRDDAAYSMAVYLDTKKNSELIPLVVLLHFGIISKDSDRLRIYKNLLPELAEQYDVKEFLFERIQSMCNPYYKSRALYQLAEFYDEKSYELLNESFILTKNIQEPTLKFQVLEKIFSITHYKEVDRKLFIQKIVDELILTFDNIDDLHNRIIASIRLSFYGSGEFRKKYLTIAIETLDRMNEDNDKIKLIIKLKSLINIYDDLLIKLNGMIETLKNKIYYYFVNSYYGRILFTGTLQVSKSNVNLENENDNKEIVDLSNYAELQSLFVLVAQLNDTKLIMDKTESTDQLWIHLFKDTDNQSTIEKILTIGLHDGIFLTPQVTIIIDELIEKGKEDHISMLFPYIIKPSNEVLPVVQRWFTQNNNNNNQIKNLAALLLAEARHVFESVIDTIIDLLKSDNDQMRYRAQRIFQHPERDVKEPSKRLSVLGEKTMMKILEHALVKEHLPRVRAYFFTFFYDLLWDDPVVFHNLSQNMNQLQERNSVSERRIQFLDRIYFINNHTWNSIMQTLESSLYPLYIEKLLHSTMHLARRSQIIEDDWIKFARLLAVSDTCQFQEHVYFSHTDMELIQVILDEVSASTTITDETYFENLESILIIQTTIKVEDLSRQNYDQIQHIGRCNFTVSNDVNKTILNLLSNFSINIVLMKNLIQWLILKMISFNGFDDTIFELILCETLLSLVSACVQKEDYLYRKITNSPNFNKVQMIQLLEKMLNYHPYFPARGTAFILLSAMEQFDHKVIINAMNTLFDENLVKEYSVIGVPLIRLSSDELIDDLIVYLKSESAIKVYEILKILTEFALNEKIDMNSKSKIMNYLTNEIVQLKSKKLVNYYYTDIKIPFTTTLEHEYYKAWIKIQGLSGKAQYSINIKESNK
;
A
#
# COMPACT_ATOMS: atom_id res chain seq x y z
N MET A 1 15.09 54.85 6.25
CA MET A 1 13.91 55.05 7.10
C MET A 1 12.75 54.11 6.73
N ILE A 2 12.04 54.28 5.61
CA ILE A 2 10.90 53.40 5.25
C ILE A 2 11.32 51.92 5.17
N TRP A 3 12.44 51.62 4.52
CA TRP A 3 13.00 50.27 4.50
C TRP A 3 13.30 49.71 5.89
N SER A 4 13.84 50.53 6.79
CA SER A 4 14.12 50.13 8.18
C SER A 4 12.83 49.81 8.94
N ILE A 5 11.77 50.59 8.72
CA ILE A 5 10.45 50.32 9.29
C ILE A 5 9.90 48.98 8.77
N LEU A 6 9.99 48.72 7.46
CA LEU A 6 9.53 47.46 6.86
C LEU A 6 10.34 46.24 7.33
N GLN A 7 11.65 46.40 7.55
CA GLN A 7 12.53 45.38 8.13
C GLN A 7 12.08 45.00 9.54
N GLU A 8 11.82 45.98 10.42
CA GLU A 8 11.34 45.73 11.78
C GLU A 8 9.95 45.08 11.80
N ILE A 9 9.06 45.50 10.90
CA ILE A 9 7.74 44.87 10.73
C ILE A 9 7.88 43.40 10.30
N ALA A 10 8.78 43.11 9.34
CA ALA A 10 9.02 41.75 8.87
C ALA A 10 9.66 40.86 9.95
N GLU A 11 10.65 41.37 10.69
CA GLU A 11 11.26 40.68 11.83
C GLU A 11 10.24 40.33 12.91
N TYR A 12 9.36 41.28 13.24
CA TYR A 12 8.28 41.03 14.19
C TYR A 12 7.34 39.91 13.72
N LEU A 13 6.89 39.97 12.45
CA LEU A 13 6.00 38.98 11.87
C LEU A 13 6.62 37.59 11.71
N HIS A 14 7.95 37.47 11.61
CA HIS A 14 8.63 36.17 11.62
C HIS A 14 8.87 35.63 13.03
N SER A 15 8.99 36.52 14.01
CA SER A 15 9.19 36.16 15.42
C SER A 15 7.90 35.80 16.16
N LYS A 16 6.72 36.11 15.58
CA LYS A 16 5.39 35.81 16.11
C LYS A 16 4.57 35.03 15.09
N VAL A 17 3.82 34.02 15.53
CA VAL A 17 2.96 33.23 14.63
C VAL A 17 1.68 34.00 14.24
N GLU A 18 1.29 34.96 15.08
CA GLU A 18 0.12 35.82 14.90
C GLU A 18 0.40 36.98 13.92
N GLY A 19 -0.64 37.45 13.23
CA GLY A 19 -0.50 38.66 12.39
C GLY A 19 -0.37 39.94 13.23
N LEU A 20 0.13 41.01 12.62
CA LEU A 20 0.49 42.24 13.32
C LEU A 20 -0.75 43.09 13.61
N SER A 21 -1.01 43.44 14.87
CA SER A 21 -2.12 44.35 15.17
C SER A 21 -1.83 45.78 14.74
N GLU A 22 -2.84 46.58 14.39
CA GLU A 22 -2.62 47.99 14.03
C GLU A 22 -1.92 48.78 15.14
N LYS A 23 -2.28 48.52 16.40
CA LYS A 23 -1.63 49.13 17.57
C LYS A 23 -0.13 48.83 17.57
N MET A 24 0.24 47.56 17.38
CA MET A 24 1.64 47.14 17.35
C MET A 24 2.38 47.69 16.12
N LEU A 25 1.71 47.75 14.96
CA LEU A 25 2.26 48.39 13.76
C LEU A 25 2.60 49.86 14.03
N LYS A 26 1.70 50.62 14.65
CA LYS A 26 1.93 52.01 15.03
C LYS A 26 3.08 52.15 16.04
N GLU A 27 3.18 51.23 17.01
CA GLU A 27 4.27 51.20 17.99
C GLU A 27 5.64 50.93 17.34
N ILE A 28 5.72 49.98 16.40
CA ILE A 28 6.95 49.70 15.64
C ILE A 28 7.37 50.93 14.81
N ILE A 29 6.43 51.53 14.06
CA ILE A 29 6.69 52.75 13.28
C ILE A 29 7.16 53.88 14.19
N ARG A 30 6.48 54.10 15.33
CA ARG A 30 6.83 55.12 16.31
C ARG A 30 8.24 54.91 16.83
N LYS A 31 8.60 53.68 17.23
CA LYS A 31 9.93 53.33 17.71
C LYS A 31 11.01 53.66 16.67
N CYS A 32 10.84 53.21 15.43
CA CYS A 32 11.79 53.49 14.35
C CYS A 32 11.95 54.99 14.07
N LEU A 33 10.84 55.75 14.07
CA LEU A 33 10.88 57.19 13.86
C LEU A 33 11.58 57.92 15.01
N LEU A 34 11.33 57.50 16.26
CA LEU A 34 11.98 58.07 17.44
C LEU A 34 13.48 57.73 17.50
N ASP A 35 13.86 56.50 17.15
CA ASP A 35 15.27 56.10 17.11
C ASP A 35 16.03 56.85 16.00
N TYR A 36 15.39 57.11 14.86
CA TYR A 36 15.92 58.00 13.83
C TYR A 36 16.01 59.46 14.30
N GLN A 37 15.09 59.88 15.19
CA GLN A 37 14.99 61.25 15.70
C GLN A 37 15.76 61.52 17.00
N LYS A 38 16.42 60.54 17.65
CA LYS A 38 17.35 60.79 18.77
C LYS A 38 18.49 61.78 18.45
N GLN A 39 18.54 62.29 17.22
CA GLN A 39 19.35 63.43 16.74
C GLN A 39 18.63 64.80 16.71
N SER A 40 17.37 64.94 17.16
CA SER A 40 16.64 66.23 17.12
C SER A 40 15.59 66.41 18.24
N SER A 41 15.40 67.66 18.68
CA SER A 41 14.77 68.10 19.95
C SER A 41 13.29 67.72 20.20
N LYS A 42 12.93 67.63 21.49
CA LYS A 42 11.64 67.27 22.17
C LYS A 42 10.30 67.89 21.69
N SER A 43 10.26 68.76 20.67
CA SER A 43 9.02 69.47 20.26
C SER A 43 8.16 68.73 19.21
N LEU A 44 8.44 67.44 18.94
CA LEU A 44 7.93 66.74 17.76
C LEU A 44 6.82 65.69 17.99
N GLU A 45 6.46 65.34 19.22
CA GLU A 45 5.58 64.18 19.50
C GLU A 45 4.21 64.24 18.79
N THR A 46 3.56 65.41 18.75
CA THR A 46 2.26 65.57 18.07
C THR A 46 2.35 65.52 16.53
N LYS A 47 3.51 65.84 15.93
CA LYS A 47 3.73 65.69 14.48
C LYS A 47 4.01 64.22 14.10
N ILE A 48 4.62 63.45 15.00
CA ILE A 48 4.96 62.05 14.78
C ILE A 48 3.69 61.19 14.68
N ASP A 49 2.70 61.41 15.55
CA ASP A 49 1.46 60.61 15.53
C ASP A 49 0.63 60.76 14.26
N LYS A 50 0.59 61.98 13.70
CA LYS A 50 -0.03 62.22 12.40
C LYS A 50 0.75 61.52 11.28
N LEU A 51 2.08 61.56 11.33
CA LEU A 51 2.94 60.89 10.35
C LEU A 51 2.85 59.36 10.43
N ILE A 52 2.74 58.79 11.64
CA ILE A 52 2.52 57.36 11.85
C ILE A 52 1.21 56.93 11.21
N SER A 53 0.12 57.67 11.45
CA SER A 53 -1.20 57.33 10.88
C SER A 53 -1.14 57.35 9.35
N ASN A 54 -0.50 58.36 8.77
CA ASN A 54 -0.30 58.42 7.32
C ASN A 54 0.54 57.24 6.78
N LEU A 55 1.60 56.83 7.48
CA LEU A 55 2.44 55.70 7.06
C LEU A 55 1.67 54.37 7.12
N VAL A 56 0.83 54.18 8.14
CA VAL A 56 -0.04 53.01 8.23
C VAL A 56 -0.99 52.96 7.03
N ASP A 57 -1.62 54.09 6.69
CA ASP A 57 -2.52 54.16 5.54
C ASP A 57 -1.78 53.93 4.21
N ILE A 58 -0.55 54.41 4.08
CA ILE A 58 0.30 54.15 2.92
C ILE A 58 0.58 52.65 2.79
N PHE A 59 1.03 51.99 3.87
CA PHE A 59 1.36 50.56 3.83
C PHE A 59 0.15 49.67 3.56
N LYS A 60 -1.03 50.03 4.09
CA LYS A 60 -2.27 49.28 3.92
C LYS A 60 -2.93 49.52 2.56
N TYR A 61 -3.21 50.79 2.25
CA TYR A 61 -4.18 51.13 1.20
C TYR A 61 -3.53 51.67 -0.08
N GLN A 62 -2.42 52.40 0.02
CA GLN A 62 -1.82 53.05 -1.15
C GLN A 62 -0.78 52.17 -1.83
N ALA A 63 0.16 51.63 -1.04
CA ALA A 63 1.21 50.75 -1.54
C ALA A 63 0.79 49.27 -1.54
N GLY A 64 -0.22 48.92 -0.75
CA GLY A 64 -0.70 47.54 -0.62
C GLY A 64 0.40 46.57 -0.19
N ILE A 65 1.34 47.00 0.65
CA ILE A 65 2.44 46.12 1.09
C ILE A 65 1.95 45.16 2.16
N LEU A 66 1.04 45.65 3.03
CA LEU A 66 0.40 44.89 4.08
C LEU A 66 -1.08 44.69 3.73
N ASN A 67 -1.56 43.45 3.81
CA ASN A 67 -2.97 43.12 3.67
C ASN A 67 -3.57 42.72 5.02
N GLU A 68 -4.84 43.02 5.21
CA GLU A 68 -5.59 42.65 6.40
C GLU A 68 -6.01 41.17 6.31
N PHE A 69 -5.65 40.37 7.31
CA PHE A 69 -5.91 38.94 7.41
C PHE A 69 -6.65 38.66 8.72
N GLY A 70 -7.94 38.98 8.74
CA GLY A 70 -8.78 38.99 9.94
C GLY A 70 -8.86 40.37 10.60
N HIS A 71 -9.82 40.57 11.51
CA HIS A 71 -10.05 41.87 12.13
C HIS A 71 -8.80 42.44 12.81
N ASN A 72 -8.30 43.57 12.31
CA ASN A 72 -7.14 44.30 12.83
C ASN A 72 -5.83 43.50 12.83
N SER A 73 -5.64 42.52 11.94
CA SER A 73 -4.40 41.75 11.83
C SER A 73 -3.78 41.89 10.45
N PHE A 74 -2.51 42.30 10.35
CA PHE A 74 -1.85 42.63 9.09
C PHE A 74 -0.69 41.67 8.78
N ARG A 75 -0.51 41.34 7.50
CA ARG A 75 0.59 40.51 6.98
C ARG A 75 1.09 41.07 5.64
N PHE A 76 2.33 40.78 5.25
CA PHE A 76 2.81 41.14 3.91
C PHE A 76 2.05 40.36 2.83
N ILE A 77 1.78 40.99 1.69
CA ILE A 77 1.18 40.31 0.53
C ILE A 77 2.09 39.20 0.00
N HIS A 78 3.40 39.48 -0.09
CA HIS A 78 4.38 38.53 -0.59
C HIS A 78 5.27 38.03 0.56
N ARG A 79 5.10 36.76 0.91
CA ARG A 79 5.89 36.11 1.96
C ARG A 79 7.39 36.12 1.67
N THR A 80 7.82 35.89 0.45
CA THR A 80 9.25 35.94 0.06
C THR A 80 9.84 37.35 0.25
N PHE A 81 9.05 38.40 0.02
CA PHE A 81 9.48 39.78 0.26
C PHE A 81 9.62 40.07 1.76
N GLN A 82 8.70 39.56 2.58
CA GLN A 82 8.81 39.59 4.05
C GLN A 82 10.06 38.84 4.52
N GLU A 83 10.32 37.64 4.00
CA GLU A 83 11.48 36.82 4.35
C GLU A 83 12.80 37.53 4.00
N TYR A 84 12.85 38.19 2.84
CA TYR A 84 13.99 39.02 2.44
C TYR A 84 14.22 40.22 3.38
N LEU A 85 13.15 40.91 3.77
CA LEU A 85 13.23 42.03 4.70
C LEU A 85 13.69 41.59 6.10
N ALA A 86 13.17 40.46 6.60
CA ALA A 86 13.60 39.85 7.85
C ALA A 86 15.07 39.39 7.79
N ALA A 87 15.51 38.86 6.65
CA ALA A 87 16.93 38.54 6.44
C ALA A 87 17.82 39.79 6.50
N LYS A 88 17.38 40.89 5.89
CA LYS A 88 18.10 42.16 5.92
C LYS A 88 18.13 42.80 7.32
N SER A 89 17.11 42.60 8.16
CA SER A 89 17.09 43.17 9.51
C SER A 89 18.16 42.58 10.43
N ILE A 90 18.61 41.35 10.15
CA ILE A 90 19.74 40.71 10.84
C ILE A 90 21.06 41.43 10.53
N ILE A 91 21.20 42.04 9.37
CA ILE A 91 22.45 42.69 8.92
C ILE A 91 22.41 44.20 9.18
N ILE A 92 21.24 44.81 8.99
CA ILE A 92 21.02 46.25 9.05
C ILE A 92 19.87 46.53 10.01
N HIS A 93 20.13 47.34 11.04
CA HIS A 93 19.09 47.80 11.97
C HIS A 93 19.04 49.32 11.97
N ASN A 94 17.83 49.87 11.79
CA ASN A 94 17.62 51.31 11.63
C ASN A 94 18.45 51.98 10.52
N GLY A 95 18.84 51.21 9.48
CA GLY A 95 19.64 51.71 8.36
C GLY A 95 21.14 51.80 8.63
N ILE A 96 21.60 51.29 9.78
CA ILE A 96 23.02 51.18 10.14
C ILE A 96 23.40 49.70 10.09
N GLU A 97 24.54 49.40 9.47
CA GLU A 97 25.11 48.05 9.50
C GLU A 97 25.45 47.64 10.93
N GLN A 98 25.00 46.46 11.32
CA GLN A 98 25.29 45.92 12.64
C GLN A 98 26.75 45.46 12.72
N SER A 99 27.32 45.47 13.94
CA SER A 99 28.64 44.88 14.18
C SER A 99 28.61 43.36 14.00
N GLU A 100 29.78 42.76 13.74
CA GLU A 100 29.93 41.30 13.64
C GLU A 100 29.31 40.56 14.84
N ASP A 101 29.54 41.05 16.06
CA ASP A 101 28.97 40.48 17.29
C ASP A 101 27.44 40.50 17.32
N MET A 102 26.83 41.59 16.83
CA MET A 102 25.38 41.74 16.81
C MET A 102 24.74 40.84 15.74
N ILE A 103 25.34 40.77 14.55
CA ILE A 103 24.87 39.88 13.48
C ILE A 103 24.96 38.43 13.94
N TYR A 104 26.09 38.05 14.54
CA TYR A 104 26.28 36.73 15.12
C TYR A 104 25.20 36.41 16.17
N HIS A 105 24.97 37.30 17.13
CA HIS A 105 23.97 37.11 18.18
C HIS A 105 22.54 37.02 17.61
N ASN A 106 22.23 37.81 16.59
CA ASN A 106 20.95 37.77 15.91
C ASN A 106 20.73 36.46 15.15
N ILE A 107 21.74 35.94 14.45
CA ILE A 107 21.67 34.63 13.80
C ILE A 107 21.50 33.53 14.86
N HIS A 108 22.36 33.52 15.88
CA HIS A 108 22.35 32.53 16.95
C HIS A 108 21.01 32.46 17.70
N SER A 109 20.44 33.60 18.07
CA SER A 109 19.15 33.66 18.79
C SER A 109 17.94 33.21 17.96
N LYS A 110 18.08 33.20 16.62
CA LYS A 110 17.01 32.82 15.69
C LYS A 110 17.16 31.40 15.15
N ILE A 111 18.33 30.79 15.30
CA ILE A 111 18.58 29.38 14.98
C ILE A 111 17.68 28.51 15.88
N GLY A 112 16.85 27.68 15.23
CA GLY A 112 15.87 26.82 15.90
C GLY A 112 14.44 27.33 15.91
N ILE A 113 14.19 28.58 15.49
CA ILE A 113 12.82 29.08 15.29
C ILE A 113 12.40 28.69 13.86
N PRO A 114 11.38 27.82 13.66
CA PRO A 114 11.04 27.30 12.32
C PRO A 114 10.75 28.38 11.28
N ASN A 115 10.11 29.48 11.69
CA ASN A 115 9.75 30.61 10.83
C ASN A 115 10.96 31.44 10.36
N TRP A 116 12.13 31.25 10.97
CA TRP A 116 13.37 31.96 10.62
C TRP A 116 14.29 31.16 9.68
N ARG A 117 13.98 29.91 9.36
CA ARG A 117 14.82 29.08 8.47
C ARG A 117 15.10 29.73 7.12
N VAL A 118 14.07 30.23 6.43
CA VAL A 118 14.21 30.88 5.12
C VAL A 118 14.88 32.26 5.23
N PRO A 119 14.49 33.17 6.14
CA PRO A 119 15.23 34.41 6.37
C PRO A 119 16.71 34.20 6.70
N LEU A 120 17.06 33.20 7.51
CA LEU A 120 18.46 32.88 7.82
C LEU A 120 19.21 32.41 6.58
N SER A 121 18.59 31.59 5.73
CA SER A 121 19.18 31.20 4.45
C SER A 121 19.47 32.40 3.55
N MET A 122 18.48 33.29 3.39
CA MET A 122 18.66 34.53 2.65
C MET A 122 19.74 35.42 3.28
N THR A 123 19.86 35.45 4.61
CA THR A 123 20.90 36.22 5.32
C THR A 123 22.29 35.73 4.93
N PHE A 124 22.49 34.41 4.93
CA PHE A 124 23.76 33.83 4.49
C PHE A 124 24.03 34.07 2.99
N GLY A 125 23.00 34.00 2.14
CA GLY A 125 23.12 34.37 0.73
C GLY A 125 23.52 35.84 0.53
N ILE A 126 22.95 36.77 1.31
CA ILE A 126 23.29 38.20 1.26
C ILE A 126 24.73 38.44 1.73
N LEU A 127 25.12 37.87 2.89
CA LEU A 127 26.45 38.04 3.47
C LEU A 127 27.56 37.47 2.58
N SER A 128 27.30 36.34 1.92
CA SER A 128 28.28 35.69 1.06
C SER A 128 28.44 36.37 -0.32
N LYS A 129 27.38 36.99 -0.86
CA LYS A 129 27.40 37.62 -2.19
C LYS A 129 28.16 38.95 -2.27
N SER A 130 28.17 39.72 -1.19
CA SER A 130 28.84 41.03 -1.18
C SER A 130 30.35 40.85 -0.93
N ILE A 131 31.17 41.49 -1.76
CA ILE A 131 32.63 41.53 -1.57
C ILE A 131 32.98 42.11 -0.19
N GLU A 132 32.25 43.14 0.23
CA GLU A 132 32.43 43.85 1.51
C GLU A 132 32.16 42.94 2.73
N TYR A 133 31.14 42.07 2.71
CA TYR A 133 30.85 41.16 3.82
C TYR A 133 31.50 39.78 3.69
N SER A 134 32.33 39.50 2.68
CA SER A 134 32.93 38.16 2.51
C SER A 134 33.83 37.74 3.68
N LEU A 135 34.61 38.67 4.25
CA LEU A 135 35.41 38.43 5.45
C LEU A 135 34.51 38.21 6.69
N LEU A 136 33.49 39.07 6.83
CA LEU A 136 32.50 39.02 7.89
C LEU A 136 31.73 37.70 7.90
N PHE A 137 31.27 37.25 6.74
CA PHE A 137 30.60 35.97 6.53
C PHE A 137 31.47 34.80 7.01
N ASN A 138 32.74 34.78 6.59
CA ASN A 138 33.68 33.75 7.00
C ASN A 138 33.92 33.74 8.52
N ASN A 139 33.98 34.92 9.16
CA ASN A 139 34.12 35.02 10.61
C ASN A 139 32.87 34.51 11.34
N ILE A 140 31.68 34.92 10.88
CA ILE A 140 30.39 34.48 11.46
C ILE A 140 30.25 32.96 11.35
N ILE A 141 30.50 32.37 10.17
CA ILE A 141 30.44 30.93 9.98
C ILE A 141 31.46 30.21 10.87
N LYS A 142 32.71 30.69 10.93
CA LYS A 142 33.73 30.11 11.83
C LYS A 142 33.32 30.17 13.29
N ARG A 143 32.66 31.26 13.72
CA ARG A 143 32.19 31.44 15.10
C ARG A 143 31.02 30.53 15.44
N LEU A 144 30.01 30.44 14.55
CA LEU A 144 28.88 29.52 14.70
C LEU A 144 29.37 28.08 14.87
N LEU A 145 30.30 27.64 14.01
CA LEU A 145 30.86 26.28 14.08
C LEU A 145 31.79 26.05 15.29
N LYS A 146 32.29 27.10 15.95
CA LYS A 146 33.23 27.00 17.08
C LYS A 146 32.49 27.01 18.42
N ASP A 147 31.52 27.92 18.59
CA ASP A 147 30.79 28.08 19.85
C ASP A 147 29.99 26.81 20.19
N GLU A 148 29.50 26.08 19.19
CA GLU A 148 28.80 24.79 19.36
C GLU A 148 29.68 23.68 19.96
N LYS A 149 30.99 23.67 19.70
CA LYS A 149 31.91 22.69 20.32
C LYS A 149 32.11 22.94 21.82
N THR A 150 31.83 24.15 22.30
CA THR A 150 32.13 24.57 23.68
C THR A 150 30.91 24.54 24.61
N SER A 151 29.69 24.52 24.07
CA SER A 151 28.44 24.53 24.86
C SER A 151 27.99 23.12 25.25
N SER A 152 28.69 22.47 26.18
CA SER A 152 28.34 21.12 26.68
C SER A 152 26.99 21.02 27.41
N ASN A 153 26.31 22.15 27.68
CA ASN A 153 25.09 22.21 28.51
C ASN A 153 23.78 22.46 27.73
N MET A 154 23.80 22.59 26.40
CA MET A 154 22.58 22.71 25.58
C MET A 154 22.59 21.71 24.42
N GLN A 155 22.13 20.48 24.69
CA GLN A 155 22.09 19.39 23.71
C GLN A 155 21.10 19.59 22.55
N SER A 156 20.19 20.56 22.59
CA SER A 156 19.12 20.72 21.58
C SER A 156 19.39 21.74 20.47
N SER A 157 20.33 22.67 20.64
CA SER A 157 20.62 23.72 19.64
C SER A 157 21.71 23.35 18.62
N ILE A 158 22.52 22.33 18.92
CA ILE A 158 23.74 21.93 18.17
C ILE A 158 23.44 21.48 16.72
N LEU A 159 22.24 20.96 16.48
CA LEU A 159 21.85 20.37 15.20
C LEU A 159 21.31 21.36 14.18
N LEU A 160 20.85 22.51 14.64
CA LEU A 160 20.08 23.43 13.81
C LEU A 160 20.99 24.30 12.93
N VAL A 161 22.21 24.59 13.39
CA VAL A 161 23.22 25.30 12.61
C VAL A 161 23.60 24.56 11.33
N PRO A 162 24.04 23.28 11.36
CA PRO A 162 24.43 22.58 10.15
C PRO A 162 23.25 22.45 9.18
N PHE A 163 22.03 22.24 9.67
CA PHE A 163 20.84 22.15 8.83
C PHE A 163 20.56 23.44 8.05
N VAL A 164 20.54 24.58 8.75
CA VAL A 164 20.28 25.88 8.11
C VAL A 164 21.40 26.21 7.13
N ILE A 165 22.68 26.00 7.49
CA ILE A 165 23.81 26.28 6.59
C ILE A 165 23.72 25.40 5.34
N ILE A 166 23.43 24.09 5.47
CA ILE A 166 23.33 23.17 4.33
C ILE A 166 22.21 23.56 3.37
N ASP A 167 21.03 23.95 3.90
CA ASP A 167 19.93 24.43 3.06
C ASP A 167 20.29 25.70 2.28
N SER A 168 21.21 26.49 2.83
CA SER A 168 21.62 27.78 2.28
C SER A 168 22.77 27.67 1.28
N LEU A 169 23.42 26.51 1.15
CA LEU A 169 24.62 26.33 0.30
C LEU A 169 24.39 26.67 -1.17
N ASN A 170 23.15 26.61 -1.67
CA ASN A 170 22.84 26.98 -3.05
C ASN A 170 22.79 28.50 -3.27
N ASP A 171 22.49 29.25 -2.23
CA ASP A 171 22.37 30.70 -2.27
C ASP A 171 23.66 31.40 -1.82
N MET A 172 24.63 30.65 -1.28
CA MET A 172 25.92 31.16 -0.83
C MET A 172 26.93 31.32 -1.97
N HIS A 173 27.70 32.41 -1.94
CA HIS A 173 28.86 32.64 -2.81
C HIS A 173 30.18 32.52 -2.04
N PHE A 174 31.04 31.59 -2.46
CA PHE A 174 32.35 31.38 -1.83
C PHE A 174 33.47 32.06 -2.62
N SER A 175 34.47 32.59 -1.92
CA SER A 175 35.63 33.24 -2.55
C SER A 175 36.53 32.23 -3.28
N SER A 176 36.54 30.97 -2.84
CA SER A 176 37.20 29.86 -3.53
C SER A 176 36.48 28.53 -3.27
N LYS A 177 36.64 27.57 -4.18
CA LYS A 177 36.15 26.18 -3.98
C LYS A 177 36.76 25.53 -2.73
N ASP A 178 37.99 25.88 -2.36
CA ASP A 178 38.63 25.33 -1.16
C ASP A 178 37.92 25.77 0.12
N THR A 179 37.50 27.04 0.21
CA THR A 179 36.72 27.54 1.35
C THR A 179 35.36 26.86 1.46
N GLU A 180 34.70 26.62 0.32
CA GLU A 180 33.46 25.87 0.25
C GLU A 180 33.69 24.42 0.71
N HIS A 181 34.68 23.72 0.17
CA HIS A 181 34.99 22.34 0.54
C HIS A 181 35.38 22.20 2.01
N GLU A 182 36.12 23.15 2.58
CA GLU A 182 36.44 23.18 4.01
C GLU A 182 35.18 23.30 4.88
N LEU A 183 34.24 24.16 4.49
CA LEU A 183 32.95 24.30 5.16
C LEU A 183 32.14 22.99 5.09
N ILE A 184 32.04 22.37 3.92
CA ILE A 184 31.33 21.09 3.75
C ILE A 184 31.88 20.00 4.69
N ARG A 185 33.21 19.89 4.78
CA ARG A 185 33.84 18.90 5.69
C ARG A 185 33.52 19.19 7.16
N LYS A 186 33.52 20.46 7.58
CA LYS A 186 33.13 20.83 8.96
C LYS A 186 31.67 20.54 9.27
N LEU A 187 30.77 20.80 8.32
CA LEU A 187 29.35 20.47 8.44
C LEU A 187 29.14 18.96 8.55
N ALA A 188 29.86 18.18 7.74
CA ALA A 188 29.84 16.72 7.81
C ALA A 188 30.37 16.19 9.16
N ASP A 189 31.44 16.78 9.69
CA ASP A 189 31.97 16.43 11.02
C ASP A 189 30.93 16.65 12.13
N MET A 190 30.18 17.74 12.08
CA MET A 190 29.13 18.03 13.07
C MET A 190 27.93 17.09 12.93
N LEU A 191 27.46 16.87 11.70
CA LEU A 191 26.38 15.92 11.44
C LEU A 191 26.75 14.50 11.91
N LEU A 192 28.00 14.07 11.71
CA LEU A 192 28.49 12.77 12.16
C LEU A 192 28.55 12.68 13.68
N PHE A 193 29.09 13.71 14.34
CA PHE A 193 29.14 13.78 15.80
C PHE A 193 27.74 13.66 16.42
N ASP A 194 26.76 14.38 15.86
CA ASP A 194 25.38 14.27 16.35
C ASP A 194 24.77 12.91 16.02
N TYR A 195 25.05 12.38 14.84
CA TYR A 195 24.58 11.04 14.45
C TYR A 195 25.07 9.97 15.43
N GLU A 196 26.34 10.05 15.83
CA GLU A 196 26.98 9.18 16.82
C GLU A 196 26.29 9.23 18.18
N ASN A 197 26.07 10.44 18.71
CA ASN A 197 25.46 10.65 20.02
C ASN A 197 23.97 10.26 20.07
N VAL A 198 23.32 10.15 18.91
CA VAL A 198 21.89 9.78 18.79
C VAL A 198 21.70 8.25 18.76
N SER A 199 22.78 7.49 18.57
CA SER A 199 22.72 6.02 18.55
C SER A 199 22.52 5.42 19.95
N GLY A 200 21.47 4.61 20.11
CA GLY A 200 21.13 3.94 21.38
C GLY A 200 19.70 4.15 21.88
N PHE A 201 18.96 5.13 21.35
CA PHE A 201 17.57 5.40 21.76
C PHE A 201 16.58 5.26 20.59
N SER A 202 15.66 4.30 20.68
CA SER A 202 14.63 4.01 19.66
C SER A 202 13.69 5.18 19.34
N ARG A 203 13.54 6.14 20.25
CA ARG A 203 12.75 7.37 20.04
C ARG A 203 13.41 8.41 19.12
N LEU A 204 14.67 8.23 18.73
CA LEU A 204 15.42 9.20 17.92
C LEU A 204 15.59 8.78 16.46
N LYS A 205 14.84 7.78 15.98
CA LYS A 205 14.92 7.32 14.58
C LYS A 205 14.60 8.44 13.59
N GLU A 206 13.57 9.25 13.86
CA GLU A 206 13.22 10.42 13.04
C GLU A 206 14.38 11.43 12.95
N HIS A 207 15.15 11.54 14.03
CA HIS A 207 16.28 12.44 14.09
C HIS A 207 17.48 11.92 13.26
N GLN A 208 17.74 10.62 13.33
CA GLN A 208 18.73 9.95 12.47
C GLN A 208 18.34 10.06 11.00
N GLU A 209 17.07 9.85 10.66
CA GLU A 209 16.53 10.00 9.30
C GLU A 209 16.66 11.45 8.80
N LEU A 210 16.46 12.43 9.68
CA LEU A 210 16.69 13.84 9.37
C LEU A 210 18.16 14.10 9.04
N ILE A 211 19.10 13.68 9.89
CA ILE A 211 20.55 13.81 9.63
C ILE A 211 20.96 13.13 8.32
N GLN A 212 20.45 11.92 8.07
CA GLN A 212 20.66 11.19 6.81
C GLN A 212 20.16 11.98 5.60
N SER A 213 19.00 12.64 5.70
CA SER A 213 18.48 13.49 4.63
C SER A 213 19.41 14.66 4.29
N TYR A 214 20.15 15.19 5.27
CA TYR A 214 21.15 16.24 5.05
C TYR A 214 22.46 15.69 4.46
N PHE A 215 22.92 14.51 4.88
CA PHE A 215 24.02 13.83 4.18
C PHE A 215 23.65 13.54 2.72
N LEU A 216 22.40 13.19 2.41
CA LEU A 216 21.93 13.01 1.03
C LEU A 216 21.98 14.32 0.22
N LYS A 217 21.58 15.46 0.82
CA LYS A 217 21.71 16.78 0.18
C LYS A 217 23.16 17.11 -0.13
N LEU A 218 24.07 16.89 0.84
CA LEU A 218 25.50 17.08 0.65
C LEU A 218 26.05 16.17 -0.45
N LYS A 219 25.70 14.88 -0.44
CA LYS A 219 26.09 13.90 -1.48
C LYS A 219 25.67 14.37 -2.88
N ARG A 220 24.41 14.78 -3.07
CA ARG A 220 23.89 15.18 -4.39
C ARG A 220 24.67 16.33 -5.05
N LYS A 221 25.23 17.24 -4.25
CA LYS A 221 25.96 18.42 -4.75
C LYS A 221 27.49 18.26 -4.67
N TYR A 222 28.00 17.53 -3.69
CA TYR A 222 29.42 17.44 -3.32
C TYR A 222 29.92 16.00 -3.21
N ASP A 223 29.42 15.10 -4.05
CA ASP A 223 29.68 13.65 -4.02
C ASP A 223 31.16 13.30 -3.82
N ASN A 224 32.06 13.86 -4.65
CA ASN A 224 33.50 13.58 -4.57
C ASN A 224 34.12 14.01 -3.22
N ILE A 225 33.79 15.20 -2.72
CA ILE A 225 34.35 15.75 -1.47
C ILE A 225 33.85 14.95 -0.28
N MET A 226 32.56 14.60 -0.30
CA MET A 226 31.94 13.79 0.73
C MET A 226 32.49 12.35 0.70
N ALA A 227 32.78 11.77 -0.46
CA ALA A 227 33.43 10.47 -0.58
C ALA A 227 34.86 10.49 -0.01
N GLU A 228 35.66 11.51 -0.34
CA GLU A 228 36.99 11.70 0.26
C GLU A 228 36.93 11.88 1.78
N TRP A 229 35.95 12.64 2.28
CA TRP A 229 35.73 12.85 3.70
C TRP A 229 35.34 11.54 4.40
N PHE A 230 34.40 10.75 3.85
CA PHE A 230 34.04 9.43 4.39
C PHE A 230 35.23 8.46 4.37
N ILE A 231 36.04 8.44 3.31
CA ILE A 231 37.27 7.62 3.24
C ILE A 231 38.23 8.00 4.38
N LYS A 232 38.42 9.29 4.63
CA LYS A 232 39.26 9.75 5.74
C LYS A 232 38.70 9.32 7.10
N LYS A 233 37.38 9.44 7.28
CA LYS A 233 36.68 9.08 8.52
C LYS A 233 36.68 7.58 8.81
N LEU A 234 36.46 6.75 7.79
CA LEU A 234 36.54 5.29 7.89
C LEU A 234 37.95 4.74 8.22
N ASN A 235 38.98 5.59 8.29
CA ASN A 235 40.30 5.20 8.79
C ASN A 235 40.49 5.48 10.30
N HIS A 236 39.50 6.07 10.97
CA HIS A 236 39.48 6.26 12.43
C HIS A 236 38.52 5.26 13.05
N GLU A 237 38.99 4.44 14.00
CA GLU A 237 38.25 3.29 14.55
C GLU A 237 36.87 3.67 15.12
N ASP A 238 36.77 4.78 15.84
CA ASP A 238 35.53 5.24 16.47
C ASP A 238 34.46 5.70 15.45
N ASP A 239 34.90 6.22 14.30
CA ASP A 239 34.03 6.78 13.26
C ASP A 239 33.55 5.69 12.27
N VAL A 240 34.09 4.46 12.32
CA VAL A 240 33.86 3.44 11.28
C VAL A 240 32.39 3.01 11.21
N ALA A 241 31.83 2.53 12.31
CA ALA A 241 30.46 2.03 12.37
C ALA A 241 29.39 3.10 12.02
N PRO A 242 29.42 4.33 12.58
CA PRO A 242 28.46 5.37 12.21
C PRO A 242 28.57 5.77 10.74
N CYS A 243 29.79 5.92 10.21
CA CYS A 243 30.01 6.22 8.80
C CYS A 243 29.48 5.11 7.88
N ALA A 244 29.76 3.84 8.22
CA ALA A 244 29.26 2.69 7.50
C ALA A 244 27.72 2.70 7.49
N ASN A 245 27.07 2.99 8.62
CA ASN A 245 25.61 3.03 8.67
C ASN A 245 25.05 4.13 7.76
N ILE A 246 25.62 5.34 7.78
CA ILE A 246 25.19 6.42 6.88
C ILE A 246 25.35 6.01 5.40
N ILE A 247 26.50 5.43 5.04
CA ILE A 247 26.77 4.97 3.66
C ILE A 247 25.77 3.89 3.22
N TYR A 248 25.43 2.97 4.12
CA TYR A 248 24.44 1.91 3.89
C TYR A 248 23.05 2.50 3.60
N GLN A 249 22.57 3.38 4.48
CA GLN A 249 21.24 3.98 4.39
C GLN A 249 21.08 4.86 3.14
N LEU A 250 22.16 5.56 2.76
CA LEU A 250 22.20 6.37 1.54
C LEU A 250 22.38 5.56 0.25
N LYS A 251 22.52 4.23 0.35
CA LYS A 251 22.85 3.32 -0.75
C LYS A 251 23.98 3.90 -1.60
N TRP A 252 25.06 4.30 -0.94
CA TRP A 252 26.17 4.98 -1.60
C TRP A 252 27.33 4.03 -1.89
N TYR A 253 27.38 3.53 -3.14
CA TYR A 253 28.50 2.72 -3.59
C TYR A 253 29.69 3.59 -4.03
N ASN A 254 30.88 3.27 -3.53
CA ASN A 254 32.16 3.74 -4.06
C ASN A 254 33.18 2.59 -3.90
N PRO A 255 33.90 2.18 -4.96
CA PRO A 255 34.87 1.09 -4.89
C PRO A 255 35.93 1.28 -3.79
N LYS A 256 36.31 2.52 -3.50
CA LYS A 256 37.28 2.84 -2.43
C LYS A 256 36.73 2.55 -1.03
N PHE A 257 35.42 2.62 -0.82
CA PHE A 257 34.82 2.25 0.46
C PHE A 257 34.97 0.75 0.72
N HIS A 258 34.88 -0.08 -0.33
CA HIS A 258 34.93 -1.54 -0.19
C HIS A 258 36.23 -2.04 0.45
N GLU A 259 37.39 -1.59 -0.05
CA GLU A 259 38.70 -1.96 0.51
C GLU A 259 38.82 -1.55 1.98
N ILE A 260 38.30 -0.38 2.33
CA ILE A 260 38.34 0.16 3.69
C ILE A 260 37.38 -0.61 4.61
N PHE A 261 36.20 -0.99 4.12
CA PHE A 261 35.25 -1.82 4.87
C PHE A 261 35.77 -3.22 5.13
N LEU A 262 36.43 -3.86 4.16
CA LEU A 262 37.09 -5.15 4.38
C LEU A 262 38.20 -5.04 5.44
N LYS A 263 39.02 -3.98 5.36
CA LYS A 263 40.07 -3.73 6.34
C LYS A 263 39.52 -3.49 7.74
N ASN A 264 38.38 -2.79 7.85
CA ASN A 264 37.75 -2.42 9.12
C ASN A 264 36.58 -3.34 9.52
N LEU A 265 36.42 -4.53 8.92
CA LEU A 265 35.33 -5.45 9.26
C LEU A 265 35.31 -5.85 10.75
N HIS A 266 36.47 -5.83 11.40
CA HIS A 266 36.61 -6.08 12.84
C HIS A 266 36.05 -4.95 13.72
N ASN A 267 35.86 -3.76 13.16
CA ASN A 267 35.27 -2.59 13.82
C ASN A 267 33.76 -2.48 13.53
N ASP A 268 33.15 -3.50 12.91
CA ASP A 268 31.70 -3.54 12.74
C ASP A 268 31.02 -3.65 14.11
N SER A 269 29.88 -2.97 14.28
CA SER A 269 29.28 -2.78 15.60
C SER A 269 27.82 -3.18 15.63
N ILE A 270 27.46 -3.98 16.65
CA ILE A 270 26.07 -4.36 16.93
C ILE A 270 25.19 -3.16 17.27
N ILE A 271 25.74 -2.13 17.93
CA ILE A 271 25.02 -0.90 18.31
C ILE A 271 24.44 -0.21 17.08
N TRP A 272 25.14 -0.34 15.95
CA TRP A 272 24.79 0.23 14.66
C TRP A 272 24.14 -0.77 13.70
N ASN A 273 23.78 -1.96 14.20
CA ASN A 273 23.20 -3.07 13.45
C ASN A 273 24.11 -3.60 12.32
N TRP A 274 25.39 -3.79 12.61
CA TRP A 274 26.37 -4.41 11.71
C TRP A 274 26.41 -3.75 10.32
N PRO A 275 26.63 -2.42 10.26
CA PRO A 275 26.52 -1.67 9.01
C PRO A 275 27.55 -2.09 7.96
N ILE A 276 28.75 -2.51 8.37
CA ILE A 276 29.80 -2.93 7.42
C ILE A 276 29.39 -4.24 6.74
N ASP A 277 28.99 -5.25 7.51
CA ASP A 277 28.46 -6.52 7.01
C ASP A 277 27.23 -6.29 6.11
N SER A 278 26.35 -5.36 6.50
CA SER A 278 25.16 -5.02 5.72
C SER A 278 25.50 -4.40 4.36
N ILE A 279 26.50 -3.51 4.28
CA ILE A 279 26.97 -2.93 3.02
C ILE A 279 27.63 -3.98 2.13
N LEU A 280 28.53 -4.79 2.69
CA LEU A 280 29.26 -5.80 1.93
C LEU A 280 28.29 -6.85 1.34
N ARG A 281 27.22 -7.20 2.07
CA ARG A 281 26.15 -8.06 1.56
C ARG A 281 25.28 -7.36 0.51
N PHE A 282 24.96 -6.08 0.71
CA PHE A 282 24.12 -5.35 -0.24
C PHE A 282 24.78 -5.20 -1.61
N TYR A 283 26.10 -5.01 -1.66
CA TYR A 283 26.86 -4.89 -2.91
C TYR A 283 27.56 -6.19 -3.34
N SER A 284 27.24 -7.34 -2.74
CA SER A 284 27.92 -8.61 -3.05
C SER A 284 27.83 -8.99 -4.52
N ASN A 285 26.73 -8.65 -5.19
CA ASN A 285 26.52 -8.93 -6.62
C ASN A 285 27.38 -8.05 -7.55
N GLU A 286 27.88 -6.91 -7.06
CA GLU A 286 28.78 -6.02 -7.81
C GLU A 286 30.27 -6.31 -7.51
N ILE A 287 30.55 -7.21 -6.56
CA ILE A 287 31.90 -7.56 -6.10
C ILE A 287 32.32 -8.89 -6.72
N LYS A 288 33.48 -8.94 -7.38
CA LYS A 288 34.07 -10.20 -7.84
C LYS A 288 34.66 -10.96 -6.64
N ASP A 289 34.10 -12.14 -6.40
CA ASP A 289 34.12 -12.96 -5.17
C ASP A 289 35.50 -13.38 -4.59
N GLU A 290 36.60 -13.25 -5.33
CA GLU A 290 37.89 -13.87 -4.96
C GLU A 290 38.59 -13.22 -3.74
N VAL A 291 38.40 -11.92 -3.51
CA VAL A 291 39.07 -11.21 -2.40
C VAL A 291 38.34 -11.39 -1.07
N VAL A 292 37.00 -11.52 -1.08
CA VAL A 292 36.18 -11.74 0.12
C VAL A 292 36.40 -13.15 0.67
N LEU A 293 36.53 -14.15 -0.21
CA LEU A 293 36.75 -15.54 0.16
C LEU A 293 38.11 -15.78 0.84
N THR A 294 39.13 -14.98 0.53
CA THR A 294 40.49 -15.16 1.07
C THR A 294 40.67 -14.59 2.48
N GLN A 295 39.74 -13.77 3.00
CA GLN A 295 39.89 -13.12 4.32
C GLN A 295 39.05 -13.74 5.45
N LEU A 296 38.20 -14.75 5.17
CA LEU A 296 37.44 -15.47 6.20
C LEU A 296 38.35 -16.45 6.99
N LYS A 297 38.90 -15.95 8.11
CA LYS A 297 39.87 -16.66 8.96
C LYS A 297 39.42 -18.07 9.37
N PHE A 298 38.12 -18.30 9.61
CA PHE A 298 37.62 -19.61 10.05
C PHE A 298 37.58 -20.65 8.92
N LYS A 299 37.09 -20.30 7.73
CA LYS A 299 37.08 -21.17 6.55
C LYS A 299 38.51 -21.56 6.14
N ASN A 300 39.45 -20.61 6.20
CA ASN A 300 40.87 -20.86 5.94
C ASN A 300 41.53 -21.75 7.01
N THR A 301 41.10 -21.68 8.26
CA THR A 301 41.61 -22.55 9.34
C THR A 301 41.08 -23.97 9.21
N ILE A 302 39.81 -24.13 8.83
CA ILE A 302 39.17 -25.43 8.54
C ILE A 302 39.79 -26.09 7.31
N ASN A 303 39.98 -25.36 6.21
CA ASN A 303 40.58 -25.89 4.97
C ASN A 303 42.06 -26.31 5.13
N LYS A 304 42.79 -25.71 6.09
CA LYS A 304 44.18 -26.08 6.41
C LYS A 304 44.29 -27.26 7.38
N ASN A 305 43.19 -27.69 8.01
CA ASN A 305 43.14 -28.80 8.95
C ASN A 305 42.04 -29.83 8.58
N PRO A 306 42.30 -30.72 7.62
CA PRO A 306 41.32 -31.71 7.16
C PRO A 306 40.85 -32.69 8.25
N GLU A 307 41.67 -32.94 9.27
CA GLU A 307 41.30 -33.69 10.49
C GLU A 307 40.15 -33.01 11.26
N MET A 308 40.15 -31.67 11.30
CA MET A 308 39.13 -30.88 11.98
C MET A 308 37.81 -30.89 11.19
N ILE A 309 37.86 -30.91 9.84
CA ILE A 309 36.67 -31.14 9.00
C ILE A 309 36.06 -32.50 9.30
N LYS A 310 36.88 -33.56 9.33
CA LYS A 310 36.41 -34.91 9.67
C LYS A 310 35.81 -34.95 11.07
N PHE A 311 36.44 -34.30 12.06
CA PHE A 311 35.92 -34.21 13.42
C PHE A 311 34.57 -33.47 13.47
N ILE A 312 34.46 -32.32 12.79
CA ILE A 312 33.24 -31.50 12.76
C ILE A 312 32.12 -32.29 12.06
N VAL A 313 32.35 -32.82 10.86
CA VAL A 313 31.35 -33.57 10.08
C VAL A 313 30.90 -34.84 10.79
N ASN A 314 31.80 -35.52 11.50
CA ASN A 314 31.47 -36.76 12.23
C ASN A 314 30.98 -36.50 13.67
N SER A 315 30.91 -35.24 14.11
CA SER A 315 30.43 -34.89 15.45
C SER A 315 29.02 -34.34 15.40
N ASN A 316 28.09 -35.10 15.99
CA ASN A 316 26.68 -34.75 16.09
C ASN A 316 26.40 -33.45 16.88
N ALA A 317 27.36 -32.95 17.66
CA ALA A 317 27.24 -31.71 18.42
C ALA A 317 27.95 -30.52 17.76
N TRP A 318 29.08 -30.74 17.10
CA TRP A 318 29.91 -29.66 16.56
C TRP A 318 29.51 -29.19 15.15
N LEU A 319 28.99 -30.09 14.30
CA LEU A 319 28.47 -29.70 12.98
C LEU A 319 27.27 -28.72 13.10
N PRO A 320 26.26 -28.98 13.95
CA PRO A 320 25.15 -28.05 14.13
C PRO A 320 25.58 -26.73 14.78
N LEU A 321 26.51 -26.78 15.74
CA LEU A 321 27.03 -25.59 16.42
C LEU A 321 27.78 -24.67 15.45
N ILE A 322 28.57 -25.23 14.53
CA ILE A 322 29.31 -24.45 13.53
C ILE A 322 28.38 -23.86 12.46
N ILE A 323 27.33 -24.58 12.06
CA ILE A 323 26.28 -24.08 11.14
C ILE A 323 25.48 -22.94 11.80
N ALA A 324 25.20 -23.05 13.10
CA ALA A 324 24.52 -22.01 13.88
C ALA A 324 25.39 -20.74 14.07
N LEU A 325 26.70 -20.89 14.26
CA LEU A 325 27.62 -19.78 14.57
C LEU A 325 28.09 -18.99 13.33
N TYR A 326 28.14 -19.59 12.14
CA TYR A 326 28.69 -18.95 10.93
C TYR A 326 27.65 -18.57 9.85
N GLY A 327 26.36 -18.58 10.20
CA GLY A 327 25.35 -17.81 9.47
C GLY A 327 24.99 -18.32 8.07
N GLY A 328 24.96 -19.64 7.86
CA GLY A 328 24.55 -20.25 6.58
C GLY A 328 23.08 -20.05 6.18
N TYR A 329 22.27 -19.35 6.97
CA TYR A 329 20.82 -19.23 6.80
C TYR A 329 20.33 -17.79 6.50
N LYS A 330 21.17 -16.91 5.97
CA LYS A 330 20.80 -15.51 5.67
C LYS A 330 19.91 -15.30 4.43
N ASN A 331 19.46 -16.37 3.76
CA ASN A 331 18.74 -16.30 2.47
C ASN A 331 17.20 -16.39 2.52
N TYR A 332 16.53 -16.42 3.70
CA TYR A 332 15.08 -16.69 3.73
C TYR A 332 14.25 -15.77 4.65
N LYS A 333 13.79 -14.64 4.08
CA LYS A 333 12.51 -13.95 4.38
C LYS A 333 12.15 -13.64 5.85
N THR A 334 13.11 -13.19 6.65
CA THR A 334 12.95 -12.84 8.07
C THR A 334 11.88 -11.77 8.40
N PRO A 335 11.61 -10.73 7.58
CA PRO A 335 10.63 -9.69 7.94
C PRO A 335 9.17 -10.18 7.99
N SER A 336 8.79 -11.09 7.10
CA SER A 336 7.42 -11.64 7.02
C SER A 336 7.10 -12.55 8.19
N SER A 337 8.06 -13.35 8.64
CA SER A 337 7.85 -14.31 9.74
C SER A 337 7.80 -13.64 11.12
N ILE A 338 8.41 -12.46 11.28
CA ILE A 338 8.29 -11.64 12.49
C ILE A 338 6.89 -11.00 12.59
N SER A 339 6.33 -10.55 11.47
CA SER A 339 4.97 -10.00 11.41
C SER A 339 3.92 -11.08 11.73
N GLU A 340 4.08 -12.28 11.18
CA GLU A 340 3.17 -13.40 11.43
C GLU A 340 3.24 -13.90 12.89
N TYR A 341 4.42 -13.92 13.52
CA TYR A 341 4.55 -14.23 14.95
C TYR A 341 3.86 -13.20 15.85
N TYR A 342 3.94 -11.90 15.55
CA TYR A 342 3.20 -10.87 16.29
C TYR A 342 1.69 -11.05 16.18
N GLU A 343 1.19 -11.40 15.00
CA GLU A 343 -0.23 -11.67 14.73
C GLU A 343 -0.71 -12.96 15.42
N ILE A 344 0.11 -14.01 15.47
CA ILE A 344 -0.20 -15.30 16.10
C ILE A 344 -0.10 -15.24 17.63
N ALA A 345 0.91 -14.58 18.19
CA ALA A 345 1.03 -14.38 19.64
C ALA A 345 -0.04 -13.43 20.18
N GLN A 346 -0.54 -12.52 19.34
CA GLN A 346 -1.72 -11.71 19.60
C GLN A 346 -3.01 -12.54 19.52
N PHE A 347 -3.10 -13.49 18.59
CA PHE A 347 -4.22 -14.42 18.44
C PHE A 347 -4.32 -15.49 19.55
N LEU A 348 -3.18 -15.89 20.13
CA LEU A 348 -3.09 -16.84 21.25
C LEU A 348 -3.12 -16.17 22.63
N ASP A 349 -3.21 -14.84 22.67
CA ASP A 349 -3.38 -14.02 23.88
C ASP A 349 -2.27 -14.21 24.94
N LEU A 350 -1.06 -14.50 24.46
CA LEU A 350 0.12 -14.72 25.28
C LEU A 350 0.52 -13.43 25.99
N SER A 351 1.21 -13.55 27.14
CA SER A 351 1.72 -12.41 27.88
C SER A 351 2.74 -11.66 27.02
N SER A 352 2.87 -10.37 27.22
CA SER A 352 3.65 -9.52 26.32
C SER A 352 5.17 -9.58 26.58
N MET A 353 5.58 -10.33 27.60
CA MET A 353 6.95 -10.84 27.77
C MET A 353 7.21 -12.05 26.85
N GLU A 354 6.17 -12.85 26.54
CA GLU A 354 6.20 -13.92 25.52
C GLU A 354 6.03 -13.36 24.10
N ARG A 355 5.55 -12.11 23.94
CA ARG A 355 5.48 -11.40 22.64
C ARG A 355 6.75 -10.63 22.29
N ALA A 356 7.64 -10.38 23.26
CA ALA A 356 8.77 -9.44 23.11
C ALA A 356 10.18 -9.99 23.44
N PRO A 357 10.59 -11.22 23.07
CA PRO A 357 11.96 -11.68 23.36
C PRO A 357 13.00 -11.38 22.27
N PHE A 358 12.64 -10.86 21.08
CA PHE A 358 13.59 -10.75 19.95
C PHE A 358 14.42 -9.45 19.91
N THR A 359 15.10 -9.14 21.01
CA THR A 359 16.27 -8.24 20.97
C THR A 359 17.52 -9.02 21.35
N PHE A 360 18.08 -9.71 20.35
CA PHE A 360 19.41 -10.31 20.25
C PHE A 360 19.95 -11.23 21.38
N TYR A 361 20.44 -12.41 20.94
CA TYR A 361 21.25 -13.45 21.60
C TYR A 361 20.54 -14.80 21.87
N TYR A 362 21.15 -15.85 21.34
CA TYR A 362 20.67 -17.24 21.20
C TYR A 362 20.69 -18.05 22.51
N GLN A 363 19.78 -19.05 22.57
CA GLN A 363 19.58 -20.19 23.52
C GLN A 363 18.70 -19.88 24.75
N GLU A 364 17.69 -20.65 25.16
CA GLU A 364 17.13 -21.97 24.80
C GLU A 364 15.71 -22.05 25.43
N ILE A 365 14.71 -22.61 24.71
CA ILE A 365 13.54 -23.44 25.13
C ILE A 365 12.54 -23.48 23.94
N TRP A 366 12.96 -24.18 22.88
CA TRP A 366 12.27 -25.10 21.95
C TRP A 366 10.74 -24.93 21.72
N ASP A 367 10.34 -24.60 20.48
CA ASP A 367 8.93 -24.58 19.97
C ASP A 367 8.78 -25.33 18.62
N ARG A 368 7.51 -25.53 18.21
CA ARG A 368 6.88 -26.60 17.43
C ARG A 368 7.47 -27.05 16.08
N ASP A 369 8.29 -26.22 15.47
CA ASP A 369 8.89 -26.42 14.15
C ASP A 369 10.42 -26.41 14.17
N ASP A 370 11.03 -26.44 15.36
CA ASP A 370 12.45 -26.71 15.54
C ASP A 370 12.73 -28.18 15.15
N ALA A 371 13.83 -28.49 14.44
CA ALA A 371 14.25 -29.87 14.24
C ALA A 371 14.48 -30.58 15.59
N ALA A 372 14.81 -29.81 16.63
CA ALA A 372 14.94 -30.23 18.01
C ALA A 372 13.56 -30.42 18.69
N TYR A 373 12.56 -29.55 18.48
CA TYR A 373 11.17 -29.78 18.92
C TYR A 373 10.53 -30.95 18.17
N SER A 374 10.76 -31.09 16.87
CA SER A 374 10.33 -32.24 16.07
C SER A 374 10.94 -33.53 16.62
N MET A 375 12.17 -33.47 17.14
CA MET A 375 12.80 -34.55 17.90
C MET A 375 12.13 -34.77 19.28
N ALA A 376 11.69 -33.71 19.98
CA ALA A 376 10.97 -33.78 21.25
C ALA A 376 9.53 -34.33 21.10
N VAL A 377 8.78 -33.90 20.09
CA VAL A 377 7.47 -34.46 19.70
C VAL A 377 7.63 -35.87 19.18
N TYR A 378 8.68 -36.20 18.43
CA TYR A 378 9.00 -37.58 18.08
C TYR A 378 9.29 -38.46 19.31
N LEU A 379 9.89 -37.89 20.37
CA LEU A 379 10.14 -38.58 21.64
C LEU A 379 8.86 -38.70 22.53
N ASP A 380 7.92 -37.75 22.46
CA ASP A 380 6.65 -37.75 23.21
C ASP A 380 5.51 -38.56 22.53
N THR A 381 5.40 -38.51 21.20
CA THR A 381 4.35 -39.19 20.41
C THR A 381 4.52 -40.70 20.33
N LYS A 382 5.67 -41.26 20.70
CA LYS A 382 5.84 -42.69 20.95
C LYS A 382 4.93 -43.24 22.06
N LYS A 383 4.33 -42.38 22.89
CA LYS A 383 3.35 -42.76 23.94
C LYS A 383 1.88 -42.48 23.61
N ASN A 384 1.56 -41.72 22.56
CA ASN A 384 0.17 -41.39 22.18
C ASN A 384 0.02 -41.25 20.65
N SER A 385 -0.05 -42.40 19.97
CA SER A 385 -0.20 -42.48 18.50
C SER A 385 -1.51 -41.89 17.98
N GLU A 386 -2.52 -41.67 18.83
CA GLU A 386 -3.83 -41.13 18.45
C GLU A 386 -3.78 -39.65 18.01
N LEU A 387 -2.77 -38.86 18.40
CA LEU A 387 -2.69 -37.43 18.07
C LEU A 387 -2.07 -37.12 16.70
N ILE A 388 -1.45 -38.14 16.11
CA ILE A 388 -0.69 -38.04 14.88
C ILE A 388 -1.53 -37.45 13.71
N PRO A 389 -2.79 -37.87 13.47
CA PRO A 389 -3.60 -37.31 12.38
C PRO A 389 -3.95 -35.83 12.58
N LEU A 390 -4.13 -35.37 13.83
CA LEU A 390 -4.42 -33.97 14.14
C LEU A 390 -3.20 -33.07 13.87
N VAL A 391 -2.00 -33.55 14.20
CA VAL A 391 -0.73 -32.85 13.89
C VAL A 391 -0.56 -32.73 12.39
N VAL A 392 -0.85 -33.80 11.65
CA VAL A 392 -0.83 -33.80 10.18
C VAL A 392 -1.85 -32.81 9.60
N LEU A 393 -3.08 -32.74 10.12
CA LEU A 393 -4.12 -31.82 9.65
C LEU A 393 -3.82 -30.34 9.91
N LEU A 394 -3.29 -30.01 11.10
CA LEU A 394 -2.80 -28.65 11.41
C LEU A 394 -1.73 -28.18 10.41
N HIS A 395 -0.95 -29.13 9.91
CA HIS A 395 0.10 -28.91 8.93
C HIS A 395 -0.48 -28.82 7.51
N PHE A 396 -1.49 -29.62 7.16
CA PHE A 396 -2.11 -29.63 5.82
C PHE A 396 -2.61 -28.26 5.35
N GLY A 397 -3.18 -27.44 6.25
CA GLY A 397 -3.66 -26.08 5.92
C GLY A 397 -2.57 -25.05 5.60
N ILE A 398 -1.33 -25.30 6.04
CA ILE A 398 -0.18 -24.39 5.86
C ILE A 398 0.68 -24.83 4.64
N ILE A 399 0.54 -26.08 4.17
CA ILE A 399 1.58 -26.82 3.43
C ILE A 399 1.43 -26.87 1.90
N SER A 400 0.52 -26.14 1.28
CA SER A 400 0.38 -26.14 -0.20
C SER A 400 1.54 -25.47 -0.98
N LYS A 401 2.77 -25.32 -0.42
CA LYS A 401 3.89 -24.58 -1.05
C LYS A 401 5.21 -25.32 -1.32
N ASP A 402 5.48 -26.56 -0.88
CA ASP A 402 6.87 -27.07 -1.01
C ASP A 402 7.03 -28.60 -1.18
N SER A 403 7.82 -29.01 -2.18
CA SER A 403 8.10 -30.42 -2.52
C SER A 403 9.08 -31.11 -1.56
N ASP A 404 9.91 -30.35 -0.83
CA ASP A 404 10.90 -30.89 0.11
C ASP A 404 10.28 -31.49 1.40
N ARG A 405 8.97 -31.29 1.61
CA ARG A 405 8.28 -31.61 2.87
C ARG A 405 7.53 -32.94 2.88
N LEU A 406 7.44 -33.62 1.73
CA LEU A 406 7.10 -35.06 1.64
C LEU A 406 8.04 -35.93 2.50
N ARG A 407 9.27 -35.43 2.74
CA ARG A 407 10.25 -36.02 3.65
C ARG A 407 9.85 -35.94 5.12
N ILE A 408 9.13 -34.89 5.55
CA ILE A 408 8.64 -34.73 6.92
C ILE A 408 7.50 -35.73 7.18
N TYR A 409 6.59 -35.90 6.23
CA TYR A 409 5.55 -36.93 6.32
C TYR A 409 6.13 -38.34 6.30
N LYS A 410 7.07 -38.63 5.40
CA LYS A 410 7.81 -39.91 5.40
C LYS A 410 8.51 -40.19 6.73
N ASN A 411 8.89 -39.16 7.48
CA ASN A 411 9.51 -39.30 8.80
C ASN A 411 8.48 -39.38 9.95
N LEU A 412 7.32 -38.73 9.87
CA LEU A 412 6.29 -38.68 10.93
C LEU A 412 5.22 -39.78 10.80
N LEU A 413 4.74 -40.07 9.58
CA LEU A 413 4.03 -41.31 9.22
C LEU A 413 4.56 -41.84 7.89
N PRO A 414 5.50 -42.79 7.91
CA PRO A 414 5.93 -43.48 6.69
C PRO A 414 4.77 -44.06 5.89
N GLU A 415 3.73 -44.52 6.59
CA GLU A 415 2.50 -45.12 6.04
C GLU A 415 1.73 -44.17 5.11
N LEU A 416 1.80 -42.85 5.33
CA LEU A 416 1.13 -41.84 4.47
C LEU A 416 1.75 -41.76 3.07
N ALA A 417 3.02 -42.15 2.92
CA ALA A 417 3.72 -42.07 1.64
C ALA A 417 3.28 -43.14 0.63
N GLU A 418 2.55 -44.16 1.08
CA GLU A 418 2.05 -45.27 0.27
C GLU A 418 0.54 -45.21 0.00
N GLN A 419 -0.17 -44.23 0.60
CA GLN A 419 -1.62 -44.09 0.44
C GLN A 419 -1.97 -43.22 -0.76
N TYR A 420 -2.84 -43.73 -1.64
CA TYR A 420 -3.33 -43.00 -2.81
C TYR A 420 -4.33 -41.90 -2.44
N ASP A 421 -5.14 -42.13 -1.38
CA ASP A 421 -6.08 -41.15 -0.84
C ASP A 421 -5.73 -40.82 0.61
N VAL A 422 -4.88 -39.80 0.76
CA VAL A 422 -4.45 -39.29 2.08
C VAL A 422 -5.64 -38.77 2.89
N LYS A 423 -6.68 -38.23 2.26
CA LYS A 423 -7.83 -37.67 2.98
C LYS A 423 -8.68 -38.79 3.59
N GLU A 424 -8.94 -39.85 2.84
CA GLU A 424 -9.68 -41.02 3.35
C GLU A 424 -8.86 -41.77 4.41
N PHE A 425 -7.55 -41.94 4.22
CA PHE A 425 -6.67 -42.54 5.24
C PHE A 425 -6.65 -41.72 6.54
N LEU A 426 -6.53 -40.39 6.44
CA LEU A 426 -6.61 -39.51 7.61
C LEU A 426 -7.99 -39.59 8.25
N PHE A 427 -9.05 -39.64 7.45
CA PHE A 427 -10.41 -39.84 7.96
C PHE A 427 -10.53 -41.14 8.74
N GLU A 428 -10.08 -42.29 8.21
CA GLU A 428 -10.08 -43.57 8.92
C GLU A 428 -9.27 -43.52 10.23
N ARG A 429 -8.11 -42.85 10.22
CA ARG A 429 -7.29 -42.68 11.43
C ARG A 429 -7.95 -41.77 12.45
N ILE A 430 -8.62 -40.72 12.01
CA ILE A 430 -9.43 -39.86 12.88
C ILE A 430 -10.60 -40.66 13.43
N GLN A 431 -11.22 -41.52 12.63
CA GLN A 431 -12.27 -42.42 13.08
C GLN A 431 -11.79 -43.36 14.20
N SER A 432 -10.53 -43.79 14.14
CA SER A 432 -9.91 -44.64 15.16
C SER A 432 -9.49 -43.92 16.45
N MET A 433 -9.54 -42.58 16.50
CA MET A 433 -9.21 -41.84 17.73
C MET A 433 -10.24 -42.12 18.83
N CYS A 434 -9.76 -42.47 20.03
CA CYS A 434 -10.65 -42.75 21.15
C CYS A 434 -11.09 -41.47 21.87
N ASN A 435 -10.23 -40.45 21.91
CA ASN A 435 -10.52 -39.21 22.62
C ASN A 435 -11.50 -38.31 21.82
N PRO A 436 -12.71 -38.01 22.35
CA PRO A 436 -13.72 -37.25 21.62
C PRO A 436 -13.31 -35.81 21.30
N TYR A 437 -12.45 -35.19 22.13
CA TYR A 437 -11.96 -33.83 21.87
C TYR A 437 -11.02 -33.80 20.67
N TYR A 438 -10.01 -34.67 20.64
CA TYR A 438 -9.06 -34.72 19.52
C TYR A 438 -9.73 -35.20 18.24
N LYS A 439 -10.64 -36.18 18.33
CA LYS A 439 -11.41 -36.66 17.19
C LYS A 439 -12.30 -35.56 16.61
N SER A 440 -13.08 -34.89 17.45
CA SER A 440 -13.94 -33.79 17.01
C SER A 440 -13.12 -32.67 16.37
N ARG A 441 -11.98 -32.33 16.99
CA ARG A 441 -11.07 -31.31 16.49
C ARG A 441 -10.50 -31.65 15.11
N ALA A 442 -10.03 -32.88 14.96
CA ALA A 442 -9.51 -33.36 13.69
C ALA A 442 -10.61 -33.39 12.61
N LEU A 443 -11.85 -33.75 12.96
CA LEU A 443 -12.97 -33.76 12.00
C LEU A 443 -13.34 -32.37 11.49
N TYR A 444 -13.45 -31.34 12.36
CA TYR A 444 -13.74 -30.00 11.85
C TYR A 444 -12.58 -29.42 11.04
N GLN A 445 -11.32 -29.73 11.41
CA GLN A 445 -10.15 -29.31 10.63
C GLN A 445 -10.12 -30.01 9.28
N LEU A 446 -10.43 -31.30 9.24
CA LEU A 446 -10.58 -32.04 7.99
C LEU A 446 -11.71 -31.44 7.13
N ALA A 447 -12.80 -30.98 7.75
CA ALA A 447 -13.91 -30.36 7.04
C ALA A 447 -13.54 -29.06 6.32
N GLU A 448 -12.51 -28.33 6.76
CA GLU A 448 -11.95 -27.16 6.04
C GLU A 448 -11.29 -27.54 4.71
N PHE A 449 -10.90 -28.81 4.53
CA PHE A 449 -10.19 -29.32 3.35
C PHE A 449 -11.00 -30.35 2.53
N TYR A 450 -12.22 -30.65 2.94
CA TYR A 450 -13.04 -31.72 2.38
C TYR A 450 -14.45 -31.21 2.00
N ASP A 451 -14.52 -30.40 0.93
CA ASP A 451 -15.72 -29.69 0.49
C ASP A 451 -16.95 -30.60 0.27
N GLU A 452 -16.74 -31.82 -0.23
CA GLU A 452 -17.81 -32.78 -0.50
C GLU A 452 -18.52 -33.21 0.79
N LYS A 453 -17.74 -33.65 1.79
CA LYS A 453 -18.19 -34.17 3.08
C LYS A 453 -18.18 -33.17 4.24
N SER A 454 -17.86 -31.90 3.98
CA SER A 454 -17.67 -30.87 5.02
C SER A 454 -18.83 -30.80 6.00
N TYR A 455 -20.08 -30.87 5.53
CA TYR A 455 -21.26 -30.88 6.39
C TYR A 455 -21.36 -32.14 7.25
N GLU A 456 -21.15 -33.33 6.68
CA GLU A 456 -21.18 -34.57 7.47
C GLU A 456 -20.08 -34.58 8.52
N LEU A 457 -18.87 -34.14 8.17
CA LEU A 457 -17.73 -34.03 9.08
C LEU A 457 -17.98 -33.02 10.20
N LEU A 458 -18.55 -31.84 9.89
CA LEU A 458 -18.92 -30.84 10.89
C LEU A 458 -20.07 -31.32 11.79
N ASN A 459 -21.06 -32.04 11.22
CA ASN A 459 -22.15 -32.63 11.99
C ASN A 459 -21.66 -33.76 12.89
N GLU A 460 -20.74 -34.61 12.41
CA GLU A 460 -20.12 -35.65 13.20
C GLU A 460 -19.23 -35.07 14.31
N SER A 461 -18.41 -34.07 13.97
CA SER A 461 -17.65 -33.27 14.93
C SER A 461 -18.58 -32.67 15.99
N PHE A 462 -19.71 -32.07 15.60
CA PHE A 462 -20.71 -31.54 16.52
C PHE A 462 -21.29 -32.61 17.46
N ILE A 463 -21.65 -33.78 16.93
CA ILE A 463 -22.16 -34.91 17.72
C ILE A 463 -21.11 -35.39 18.72
N LEU A 464 -19.86 -35.57 18.30
CA LEU A 464 -18.75 -36.01 19.16
C LEU A 464 -18.39 -34.99 20.23
N THR A 465 -18.53 -33.71 19.91
CA THR A 465 -18.32 -32.61 20.86
C THR A 465 -19.23 -32.72 22.07
N LYS A 466 -20.42 -33.31 21.93
CA LYS A 466 -21.32 -33.57 23.07
C LYS A 466 -20.76 -34.53 24.10
N ASN A 467 -19.82 -35.40 23.70
CA ASN A 467 -19.19 -36.40 24.56
C ASN A 467 -17.91 -35.89 25.26
N ILE A 468 -17.46 -34.67 24.96
CA ILE A 468 -16.31 -34.06 25.61
C ILE A 468 -16.69 -33.69 27.04
N GLN A 469 -16.03 -34.30 28.01
CA GLN A 469 -16.34 -34.14 29.44
C GLN A 469 -15.92 -32.76 29.97
N GLU A 470 -14.82 -32.20 29.48
CA GLU A 470 -14.32 -30.89 29.91
C GLU A 470 -15.07 -29.75 29.20
N PRO A 471 -15.89 -28.95 29.91
CA PRO A 471 -16.78 -27.96 29.29
C PRO A 471 -16.04 -26.86 28.54
N THR A 472 -14.86 -26.43 29.02
CA THR A 472 -14.03 -25.43 28.36
C THR A 472 -13.56 -25.90 26.98
N LEU A 473 -13.07 -27.14 26.89
CA LEU A 473 -12.64 -27.73 25.62
C LEU A 473 -13.83 -27.96 24.68
N LYS A 474 -14.96 -28.40 25.23
CA LYS A 474 -16.21 -28.55 24.47
C LYS A 474 -16.65 -27.22 23.85
N PHE A 475 -16.62 -26.14 24.63
CA PHE A 475 -17.00 -24.79 24.18
C PHE A 475 -16.09 -24.32 23.03
N GLN A 476 -14.77 -24.48 23.16
CA GLN A 476 -13.80 -24.10 22.13
C GLN A 476 -14.02 -24.84 20.80
N VAL A 477 -14.34 -26.13 20.87
CA VAL A 477 -14.62 -26.93 19.67
C VAL A 477 -15.92 -26.48 19.00
N LEU A 478 -16.99 -26.24 19.76
CA LEU A 478 -18.26 -25.74 19.22
C LEU A 478 -18.10 -24.39 18.52
N GLU A 479 -17.31 -23.49 19.09
CA GLU A 479 -16.97 -22.18 18.49
C GLU A 479 -16.23 -22.33 17.16
N LYS A 480 -15.28 -23.28 17.09
CA LYS A 480 -14.58 -23.58 15.83
C LYS A 480 -15.50 -24.18 14.79
N ILE A 481 -16.35 -25.13 15.16
CA ILE A 481 -17.38 -25.68 14.26
C ILE A 481 -18.27 -24.54 13.74
N PHE A 482 -18.77 -23.66 14.62
CA PHE A 482 -19.56 -22.49 14.23
C PHE A 482 -18.83 -21.65 13.17
N SER A 483 -17.54 -21.34 13.40
CA SER A 483 -16.73 -20.54 12.47
C SER A 483 -16.49 -21.19 11.10
N ILE A 484 -16.68 -22.51 10.98
CA ILE A 484 -16.43 -23.26 9.73
C ILE A 484 -17.74 -23.58 8.98
N THR A 485 -18.91 -23.50 9.62
CA THR A 485 -20.24 -23.85 9.05
C THR A 485 -20.73 -22.98 7.88
N HIS A 486 -19.84 -22.30 7.18
CA HIS A 486 -20.13 -21.36 6.10
C HIS A 486 -20.47 -22.04 4.75
N TYR A 487 -20.28 -23.35 4.62
CA TYR A 487 -20.05 -23.97 3.31
C TYR A 487 -21.25 -24.50 2.49
N LYS A 488 -22.49 -24.69 2.99
CA LYS A 488 -23.65 -25.09 2.13
C LYS A 488 -25.02 -24.60 2.67
N GLU A 489 -26.01 -24.44 1.79
CA GLU A 489 -27.33 -23.82 2.02
C GLU A 489 -28.47 -24.77 2.48
N VAL A 490 -29.54 -24.14 2.99
CA VAL A 490 -30.87 -24.59 3.46
C VAL A 490 -30.96 -25.14 4.91
N ASP A 491 -30.19 -26.16 5.32
CA ASP A 491 -30.23 -26.65 6.73
C ASP A 491 -29.35 -25.85 7.71
N ARG A 492 -28.65 -24.85 7.20
CA ARG A 492 -27.65 -24.04 7.92
C ARG A 492 -28.24 -23.28 9.11
N LYS A 493 -29.43 -22.68 8.97
CA LYS A 493 -30.04 -21.92 10.08
C LYS A 493 -30.37 -22.84 11.26
N LEU A 494 -30.87 -24.04 10.97
CA LEU A 494 -31.19 -25.03 12.00
C LEU A 494 -29.92 -25.59 12.64
N PHE A 495 -28.87 -25.84 11.86
CA PHE A 495 -27.59 -26.35 12.37
C PHE A 495 -26.84 -25.30 13.20
N ILE A 496 -26.78 -24.04 12.75
CA ILE A 496 -26.22 -22.92 13.51
C ILE A 496 -26.97 -22.75 14.83
N GLN A 497 -28.30 -22.81 14.81
CA GLN A 497 -29.09 -22.72 16.04
C GLN A 497 -28.75 -23.86 17.01
N LYS A 498 -28.63 -25.11 16.52
CA LYS A 498 -28.20 -26.25 17.35
C LYS A 498 -26.83 -26.04 17.99
N ILE A 499 -25.88 -25.44 17.28
CA ILE A 499 -24.54 -25.14 17.82
C ILE A 499 -24.63 -24.05 18.89
N VAL A 500 -25.39 -22.98 18.66
CA VAL A 500 -25.60 -21.90 19.63
C VAL A 500 -26.29 -22.43 20.89
N ASP A 501 -27.33 -23.25 20.75
CA ASP A 501 -28.02 -23.87 21.88
C ASP A 501 -27.06 -24.75 22.69
N GLU A 502 -26.20 -25.54 22.02
CA GLU A 502 -25.20 -26.36 22.69
C GLU A 502 -24.07 -25.53 23.33
N LEU A 503 -23.67 -24.40 22.74
CA LEU A 503 -22.72 -23.45 23.33
C LEU A 503 -23.27 -22.87 24.63
N ILE A 504 -24.56 -22.51 24.65
CA ILE A 504 -25.26 -22.01 25.85
C ILE A 504 -25.32 -23.10 26.92
N LEU A 505 -25.71 -24.33 26.55
CA LEU A 505 -25.74 -25.46 27.50
C LEU A 505 -24.35 -25.79 28.04
N THR A 506 -23.31 -25.73 27.21
CA THR A 506 -21.93 -26.02 27.62
C THR A 506 -21.40 -24.93 28.54
N PHE A 507 -21.72 -23.67 28.26
CA PHE A 507 -21.36 -22.53 29.07
C PHE A 507 -21.84 -22.64 30.52
N ASP A 508 -23.08 -23.10 30.73
CA ASP A 508 -23.65 -23.25 32.08
C ASP A 508 -22.88 -24.26 32.94
N ASN A 509 -22.12 -25.16 32.31
CA ASN A 509 -21.31 -26.20 32.97
C ASN A 509 -19.83 -25.80 33.17
N ILE A 510 -19.38 -24.61 32.75
CA ILE A 510 -17.99 -24.17 32.99
C ILE A 510 -17.85 -23.70 34.45
N ASP A 511 -17.12 -24.47 35.25
CA ASP A 511 -16.89 -24.18 36.68
C ASP A 511 -15.76 -23.16 36.90
N ASP A 512 -14.71 -23.19 36.07
CA ASP A 512 -13.59 -22.26 36.18
C ASP A 512 -14.02 -20.83 35.88
N LEU A 513 -13.84 -19.93 36.85
CA LEU A 513 -14.32 -18.54 36.78
C LEU A 513 -13.69 -17.78 35.61
N HIS A 514 -12.40 -17.99 35.34
CA HIS A 514 -11.69 -17.30 34.26
C HIS A 514 -12.25 -17.71 32.89
N ASN A 515 -12.33 -19.02 32.64
CA ASN A 515 -12.87 -19.57 31.40
C ASN A 515 -14.36 -19.23 31.23
N ARG A 516 -15.14 -19.20 32.32
CA ARG A 516 -16.55 -18.80 32.28
C ARG A 516 -16.71 -17.33 31.89
N ILE A 517 -15.84 -16.43 32.34
CA ILE A 517 -15.86 -15.02 31.92
C ILE A 517 -15.52 -14.91 30.43
N ILE A 518 -14.48 -15.60 29.96
CA ILE A 518 -14.11 -15.61 28.54
C ILE A 518 -15.25 -16.16 27.68
N ALA A 519 -15.84 -17.29 28.08
CA ALA A 519 -16.97 -17.89 27.38
C ALA A 519 -18.19 -16.97 27.37
N SER A 520 -18.46 -16.24 28.46
CA SER A 520 -19.52 -15.22 28.52
C SER A 520 -19.28 -14.08 27.52
N ILE A 521 -18.05 -13.56 27.49
CA ILE A 521 -17.64 -12.51 26.53
C ILE A 521 -17.81 -13.01 25.10
N ARG A 522 -17.35 -14.23 24.80
CA ARG A 522 -17.49 -14.84 23.48
C ARG A 522 -18.96 -15.05 23.10
N LEU A 523 -19.79 -15.59 24.01
CA LEU A 523 -21.24 -15.74 23.82
C LEU A 523 -21.92 -14.42 23.47
N SER A 524 -21.47 -13.31 24.04
CA SER A 524 -22.05 -11.99 23.79
C SER A 524 -21.92 -11.51 22.32
N PHE A 525 -21.03 -12.10 21.52
CA PHE A 525 -20.91 -11.80 20.08
C PHE A 525 -21.91 -12.59 19.21
N TYR A 526 -22.46 -13.70 19.70
CA TYR A 526 -23.38 -14.55 18.93
C TYR A 526 -24.82 -13.99 18.89
N GLY A 527 -25.16 -13.06 19.78
CA GLY A 527 -26.44 -12.32 19.76
C GLY A 527 -26.25 -10.81 19.93
N SER A 528 -27.37 -10.09 19.99
CA SER A 528 -27.48 -8.64 20.12
C SER A 528 -28.45 -8.25 21.25
N GLY A 529 -28.47 -6.97 21.65
CA GLY A 529 -29.42 -6.42 22.61
C GLY A 529 -29.42 -7.16 23.96
N GLU A 530 -30.60 -7.61 24.41
CA GLU A 530 -30.77 -8.29 25.70
C GLU A 530 -29.95 -9.59 25.82
N PHE A 531 -29.74 -10.32 24.71
CA PHE A 531 -28.89 -11.52 24.74
C PHE A 531 -27.44 -11.16 25.07
N ARG A 532 -26.90 -10.14 24.39
CA ARG A 532 -25.54 -9.64 24.65
C ARG A 532 -25.42 -9.11 26.07
N LYS A 533 -26.37 -8.27 26.48
CA LYS A 533 -26.42 -7.70 27.83
C LYS A 533 -26.46 -8.78 28.90
N LYS A 534 -27.26 -9.84 28.72
CA LYS A 534 -27.32 -11.00 29.63
C LYS A 534 -25.93 -11.61 29.85
N TYR A 535 -25.20 -11.97 28.80
CA TYR A 535 -23.91 -12.64 28.96
C TYR A 535 -22.80 -11.69 29.45
N LEU A 536 -22.80 -10.41 29.08
CA LEU A 536 -21.91 -9.43 29.69
C LEU A 536 -22.21 -9.21 31.19
N THR A 537 -23.49 -9.28 31.58
CA THR A 537 -23.89 -9.23 32.99
C THR A 537 -23.33 -10.42 33.77
N ILE A 538 -23.47 -11.63 33.22
CA ILE A 538 -22.90 -12.86 33.82
C ILE A 538 -21.37 -12.76 33.91
N ALA A 539 -20.71 -12.20 32.91
CA ALA A 539 -19.27 -11.98 32.93
C ALA A 539 -18.85 -11.07 34.10
N ILE A 540 -19.53 -9.95 34.32
CA ILE A 540 -19.25 -9.02 35.43
C ILE A 540 -19.53 -9.70 36.79
N GLU A 541 -20.65 -10.41 36.91
CA GLU A 541 -20.99 -11.11 38.16
C GLU A 541 -20.03 -12.23 38.51
N THR A 542 -19.48 -12.90 37.51
CA THR A 542 -18.46 -13.94 37.69
C THR A 542 -17.12 -13.31 38.03
N LEU A 543 -16.76 -12.20 37.38
CA LEU A 543 -15.56 -11.43 37.65
C LEU A 543 -15.54 -10.89 39.09
N ASP A 544 -16.70 -10.50 39.63
CA ASP A 544 -16.81 -10.00 41.01
C ASP A 544 -16.42 -11.07 42.04
N ARG A 545 -16.73 -12.34 41.75
CA ARG A 545 -16.38 -13.50 42.58
C ARG A 545 -14.91 -13.90 42.47
N MET A 546 -14.18 -13.46 41.45
CA MET A 546 -12.75 -13.76 41.33
C MET A 546 -11.95 -13.03 42.41
N ASN A 547 -10.92 -13.71 42.91
CA ASN A 547 -9.92 -13.10 43.77
C ASN A 547 -9.18 -11.99 43.00
N GLU A 548 -8.64 -11.01 43.75
CA GLU A 548 -7.90 -9.91 43.16
C GLU A 548 -6.48 -10.35 42.78
N ASP A 549 -6.34 -10.81 41.55
CA ASP A 549 -5.08 -11.19 40.92
C ASP A 549 -4.93 -10.52 39.54
N ASN A 550 -3.80 -10.81 38.88
CA ASN A 550 -3.47 -10.23 37.57
C ASN A 550 -4.49 -10.62 36.49
N ASP A 551 -5.14 -11.77 36.61
CA ASP A 551 -6.07 -12.26 35.61
C ASP A 551 -7.42 -11.56 35.73
N LYS A 552 -7.88 -11.25 36.96
CA LYS A 552 -9.03 -10.35 37.17
C LYS A 552 -8.80 -8.99 36.51
N ILE A 553 -7.60 -8.41 36.64
CA ILE A 553 -7.26 -7.11 36.02
C ILE A 553 -7.26 -7.19 34.49
N LYS A 554 -6.65 -8.22 33.89
CA LYS A 554 -6.68 -8.43 32.43
C LYS A 554 -8.11 -8.55 31.90
N LEU A 555 -8.96 -9.30 32.62
CA LEU A 555 -10.37 -9.48 32.26
C LEU A 555 -11.16 -8.17 32.40
N ILE A 556 -10.92 -7.39 33.46
CA ILE A 556 -11.51 -6.05 33.63
C ILE A 556 -11.20 -5.16 32.41
N ILE A 557 -9.95 -5.15 31.93
CA ILE A 557 -9.54 -4.32 30.79
C ILE A 557 -10.30 -4.71 29.51
N LYS A 558 -10.46 -6.02 29.24
CA LYS A 558 -11.23 -6.52 28.09
C LYS A 558 -12.73 -6.25 28.21
N LEU A 559 -13.28 -6.45 29.41
CA LEU A 559 -14.70 -6.21 29.70
C LEU A 559 -15.06 -4.73 29.58
N LYS A 560 -14.20 -3.83 30.08
CA LYS A 560 -14.43 -2.39 30.08
C LYS A 560 -14.73 -1.84 28.69
N SER A 561 -14.00 -2.27 27.66
CA SER A 561 -14.26 -1.82 26.27
C SER A 561 -15.59 -2.29 25.70
N LEU A 562 -16.11 -3.45 26.15
CA LEU A 562 -17.35 -4.03 25.64
C LEU A 562 -18.58 -3.52 26.40
N ILE A 563 -18.40 -3.15 27.67
CA ILE A 563 -19.47 -2.75 28.58
C ILE A 563 -19.76 -1.24 28.57
N ASN A 564 -18.84 -0.41 28.07
CA ASN A 564 -19.00 1.05 28.05
C ASN A 564 -20.29 1.57 27.39
N ILE A 565 -20.99 0.74 26.62
CA ILE A 565 -22.29 1.06 26.01
C ILE A 565 -23.50 0.83 26.93
N TYR A 566 -23.34 0.09 28.03
CA TYR A 566 -24.38 -0.23 29.02
C TYR A 566 -24.08 0.47 30.34
N ASP A 567 -24.75 1.60 30.60
CA ASP A 567 -24.45 2.47 31.74
C ASP A 567 -24.57 1.72 33.10
N ASP A 568 -25.54 0.81 33.25
CA ASP A 568 -25.74 0.01 34.46
C ASP A 568 -24.59 -0.97 34.72
N LEU A 569 -24.13 -1.66 33.68
CA LEU A 569 -22.99 -2.56 33.75
C LEU A 569 -21.67 -1.80 33.96
N LEU A 570 -21.53 -0.62 33.37
CA LEU A 570 -20.37 0.25 33.55
C LEU A 570 -20.27 0.76 34.99
N ILE A 571 -21.39 1.18 35.60
CA ILE A 571 -21.45 1.56 37.01
C ILE A 571 -21.00 0.41 37.90
N LYS A 572 -21.48 -0.82 37.62
CA LYS A 572 -21.10 -2.02 38.37
C LYS A 572 -19.60 -2.30 38.24
N LEU A 573 -19.05 -2.25 37.02
CA LEU A 573 -17.62 -2.47 36.78
C LEU A 573 -16.75 -1.39 37.45
N ASN A 574 -17.17 -0.12 37.42
CA ASN A 574 -16.45 0.97 38.08
C ASN A 574 -16.46 0.82 39.61
N GLY A 575 -17.59 0.41 40.19
CA GLY A 575 -17.65 0.08 41.62
C GLY A 575 -16.67 -1.05 41.99
N MET A 576 -16.55 -2.07 41.15
CA MET A 576 -15.55 -3.13 41.34
C MET A 576 -14.12 -2.58 41.27
N ILE A 577 -13.82 -1.73 40.27
CA ILE A 577 -12.51 -1.10 40.10
C ILE A 577 -12.15 -0.26 41.33
N GLU A 578 -13.09 0.53 41.86
CA GLU A 578 -12.90 1.34 43.08
C GLU A 578 -12.62 0.51 44.33
N THR A 579 -13.15 -0.72 44.38
CA THR A 579 -12.98 -1.65 45.51
C THR A 579 -11.72 -2.52 45.43
N LEU A 580 -10.89 -2.37 44.38
CA LEU A 580 -9.61 -3.08 44.26
C LEU A 580 -8.69 -2.74 45.46
N LYS A 581 -8.23 -3.75 46.19
CA LYS A 581 -7.34 -3.61 47.36
C LYS A 581 -6.02 -2.95 46.97
N ASN A 582 -5.49 -3.27 45.78
CA ASN A 582 -4.29 -2.61 45.28
C ASN A 582 -4.65 -1.36 44.49
N LYS A 583 -4.47 -0.19 45.12
CA LYS A 583 -4.69 1.10 44.48
C LYS A 583 -3.88 1.30 43.19
N ILE A 584 -2.73 0.61 43.03
CA ILE A 584 -1.97 0.64 41.77
C ILE A 584 -2.83 0.09 40.63
N TYR A 585 -3.60 -0.99 40.86
CA TYR A 585 -4.49 -1.57 39.85
C TYR A 585 -5.66 -0.66 39.50
N TYR A 586 -6.18 0.11 40.46
CA TYR A 586 -7.18 1.15 40.18
C TYR A 586 -6.64 2.19 39.19
N TYR A 587 -5.45 2.74 39.46
CA TYR A 587 -4.81 3.70 38.55
C TYR A 587 -4.47 3.03 37.22
N PHE A 588 -4.06 1.77 37.24
CA PHE A 588 -3.68 1.00 36.06
C PHE A 588 -4.84 0.77 35.09
N VAL A 589 -5.99 0.27 35.58
CA VAL A 589 -7.21 0.03 34.80
C VAL A 589 -7.80 1.34 34.25
N ASN A 590 -7.53 2.47 34.92
CA ASN A 590 -8.00 3.78 34.53
C ASN A 590 -6.98 4.60 33.72
N SER A 591 -5.70 4.21 33.71
CA SER A 591 -4.65 4.82 32.89
C SER A 591 -4.66 4.26 31.47
N TYR A 592 -4.39 5.10 30.48
CA TYR A 592 -4.27 4.67 29.08
C TYR A 592 -3.10 3.65 28.90
N TYR A 593 -2.11 3.72 29.79
CA TYR A 593 -0.88 2.92 29.80
C TYR A 593 -0.93 1.61 30.57
N GLY A 594 -2.02 1.28 31.27
CA GLY A 594 -2.17 -0.03 31.92
C GLY A 594 -2.06 -1.20 30.93
N ARG A 595 -2.33 -0.98 29.64
CA ARG A 595 -2.12 -2.03 28.62
C ARG A 595 -0.65 -2.30 28.31
N ILE A 596 0.26 -1.36 28.58
CA ILE A 596 1.68 -1.41 28.21
C ILE A 596 2.57 -1.82 29.40
N LEU A 597 2.17 -1.54 30.65
CA LEU A 597 3.03 -1.84 31.81
C LEU A 597 2.93 -3.29 32.33
N PHE A 598 1.91 -4.06 31.95
CA PHE A 598 1.86 -5.50 32.28
C PHE A 598 2.76 -6.36 31.39
N THR A 599 3.42 -5.76 30.40
CA THR A 599 4.26 -6.47 29.44
C THR A 599 5.67 -6.75 29.96
N GLY A 600 6.07 -6.15 31.07
CA GLY A 600 7.41 -6.27 31.64
C GLY A 600 7.40 -6.46 33.16
N THR A 601 7.62 -7.71 33.59
CA THR A 601 8.30 -8.13 34.82
C THR A 601 7.90 -7.48 36.16
N LEU A 602 7.04 -8.18 36.90
CA LEU A 602 7.12 -8.28 38.37
C LEU A 602 7.03 -9.76 38.77
N GLN A 603 7.90 -10.58 38.17
CA GLN A 603 8.29 -11.89 38.71
C GLN A 603 9.79 -11.88 38.97
N VAL A 604 10.20 -11.17 40.02
CA VAL A 604 11.43 -11.56 40.75
C VAL A 604 10.98 -12.61 41.75
N SER A 605 11.36 -13.84 41.43
CA SER A 605 11.23 -15.08 42.18
C SER A 605 11.19 -14.93 43.71
N LYS A 606 10.04 -15.28 44.30
CA LYS A 606 10.02 -16.05 45.55
C LYS A 606 10.38 -17.49 45.22
N SER A 607 11.67 -17.80 45.09
CA SER A 607 12.10 -19.20 45.14
C SER A 607 13.52 -19.31 45.68
N ASN A 608 13.58 -19.87 46.89
CA ASN A 608 14.67 -20.65 47.47
C ASN A 608 15.94 -19.89 47.89
N VAL A 609 15.86 -19.24 49.05
CA VAL A 609 16.98 -19.22 49.99
C VAL A 609 16.55 -20.04 51.21
N ASN A 610 17.01 -21.28 51.27
CA ASN A 610 17.08 -22.03 52.52
C ASN A 610 18.19 -21.39 53.36
N LEU A 611 17.79 -20.61 54.37
CA LEU A 611 18.66 -20.13 55.44
C LEU A 611 18.58 -21.12 56.59
N GLU A 612 19.40 -22.17 56.50
CA GLU A 612 20.01 -22.76 57.69
C GLU A 612 21.52 -22.53 57.57
N ASN A 613 22.00 -21.61 58.42
CA ASN A 613 23.35 -21.46 58.96
C ASN A 613 23.91 -20.03 58.92
N GLU A 614 23.97 -19.54 60.15
CA GLU A 614 24.63 -18.43 60.80
C GLU A 614 25.88 -17.78 60.17
N ASN A 615 25.90 -16.47 60.40
CA ASN A 615 27.02 -15.55 60.61
C ASN A 615 27.66 -14.84 59.41
N ASP A 616 27.50 -13.52 59.49
CA ASP A 616 28.32 -12.42 58.97
C ASP A 616 27.87 -11.67 57.69
N ASN A 617 27.61 -10.39 57.95
CA ASN A 617 27.51 -9.22 57.07
C ASN A 617 26.24 -9.03 56.20
N LYS A 618 25.35 -8.21 56.77
CA LYS A 618 24.25 -7.49 56.12
C LYS A 618 24.74 -6.65 54.93
N GLU A 619 24.39 -7.06 53.73
CA GLU A 619 24.07 -6.13 52.65
C GLU A 619 22.54 -6.06 52.52
N ILE A 620 21.99 -4.92 52.94
CA ILE A 620 20.60 -4.55 52.70
C ILE A 620 20.50 -4.24 51.22
N VAL A 621 19.87 -5.12 50.44
CA VAL A 621 19.51 -4.82 49.06
C VAL A 621 18.56 -3.63 49.09
N ASP A 622 19.04 -2.51 48.59
CA ASP A 622 18.39 -1.21 48.65
C ASP A 622 17.13 -1.19 47.74
N LEU A 623 15.98 -1.43 48.37
CA LEU A 623 14.64 -1.40 47.76
C LEU A 623 14.21 0.01 47.31
N SER A 624 15.00 1.05 47.59
CA SER A 624 14.71 2.44 47.17
C SER A 624 14.77 2.64 45.65
N ASN A 625 15.66 1.93 44.94
CA ASN A 625 15.78 2.03 43.48
C ASN A 625 14.54 1.52 42.71
N TYR A 626 13.78 0.58 43.28
CA TYR A 626 12.52 0.11 42.67
C TYR A 626 11.36 1.10 42.86
N ALA A 627 11.34 1.82 43.99
CA ALA A 627 10.36 2.87 44.24
C ALA A 627 10.59 4.08 43.32
N GLU A 628 11.84 4.43 43.03
CA GLU A 628 12.17 5.51 42.10
C GLU A 628 11.82 5.17 40.65
N LEU A 629 12.11 3.95 40.19
CA LEU A 629 11.71 3.46 38.86
C LEU A 629 10.18 3.40 38.69
N GLN A 630 9.45 2.91 39.70
CA GLN A 630 7.98 2.96 39.70
C GLN A 630 7.46 4.40 39.68
N SER A 631 8.06 5.30 40.46
CA SER A 631 7.68 6.72 40.49
C SER A 631 7.93 7.38 39.14
N LEU A 632 9.01 7.03 38.44
CA LEU A 632 9.34 7.51 37.10
C LEU A 632 8.36 7.00 36.04
N PHE A 633 7.97 5.72 36.08
CA PHE A 633 6.95 5.19 35.16
C PHE A 633 5.57 5.80 35.40
N VAL A 634 5.19 6.00 36.66
CA VAL A 634 3.94 6.69 37.03
C VAL A 634 3.97 8.15 36.58
N LEU A 635 5.09 8.85 36.77
CA LEU A 635 5.26 10.24 36.33
C LEU A 635 5.23 10.36 34.80
N VAL A 636 5.88 9.47 34.06
CA VAL A 636 5.88 9.47 32.58
C VAL A 636 4.49 9.12 32.03
N ALA A 637 3.79 8.17 32.66
CA ALA A 637 2.40 7.85 32.31
C ALA A 637 1.48 9.04 32.60
N GLN A 638 1.62 9.70 33.75
CA GLN A 638 0.85 10.89 34.10
C GLN A 638 1.15 12.07 33.18
N LEU A 639 2.41 12.32 32.82
CA LEU A 639 2.80 13.39 31.90
C LEU A 639 2.27 13.13 30.48
N ASN A 640 2.26 11.87 30.03
CA ASN A 640 1.73 11.54 28.71
C ASN A 640 0.19 11.48 28.69
N ASP A 641 -0.45 11.04 29.77
CA ASP A 641 -1.90 11.17 29.96
C ASP A 641 -2.29 12.65 30.01
N THR A 642 -1.49 13.50 30.67
CA THR A 642 -1.69 14.96 30.66
C THR A 642 -1.51 15.54 29.26
N LYS A 643 -0.50 15.09 28.50
CA LYS A 643 -0.32 15.48 27.09
C LYS A 643 -1.50 15.05 26.22
N LEU A 644 -1.97 13.80 26.34
CA LEU A 644 -3.14 13.28 25.64
C LEU A 644 -4.43 14.00 26.04
N ILE A 645 -4.56 14.42 27.31
CA ILE A 645 -5.67 15.24 27.81
C ILE A 645 -5.59 16.68 27.25
N MET A 646 -4.39 17.22 27.10
CA MET A 646 -4.16 18.57 26.56
C MET A 646 -4.26 18.64 25.03
N ASP A 647 -4.03 17.53 24.32
CA ASP A 647 -4.09 17.43 22.85
C ASP A 647 -5.41 16.83 22.31
N LYS A 648 -6.46 16.61 23.13
CA LYS A 648 -7.65 15.80 22.77
C LYS A 648 -8.35 16.22 21.47
N THR A 649 -8.00 15.57 20.37
CA THR A 649 -8.99 15.01 19.45
C THR A 649 -9.64 13.80 20.14
N GLU A 650 -10.96 13.76 20.24
CA GLU A 650 -11.70 12.59 20.74
C GLU A 650 -11.23 11.33 20.01
N SER A 651 -10.99 10.23 20.73
CA SER A 651 -10.58 8.99 20.06
C SER A 651 -11.74 8.42 19.24
N THR A 652 -11.43 7.68 18.16
CA THR A 652 -12.45 7.11 17.27
C THR A 652 -13.48 6.27 18.04
N ASP A 653 -13.05 5.45 19.01
CA ASP A 653 -13.96 4.65 19.84
C ASP A 653 -14.89 5.52 20.71
N GLN A 654 -14.40 6.66 21.23
CA GLN A 654 -15.22 7.60 22.00
C GLN A 654 -16.28 8.27 21.10
N LEU A 655 -15.90 8.63 19.88
CA LEU A 655 -16.84 9.16 18.90
C LEU A 655 -17.93 8.14 18.57
N TRP A 656 -17.59 6.87 18.38
CA TRP A 656 -18.62 5.82 18.18
C TRP A 656 -19.54 5.66 19.39
N ILE A 657 -19.03 5.76 20.63
CA ILE A 657 -19.88 5.75 21.83
C ILE A 657 -20.81 6.96 21.84
N HIS A 658 -20.31 8.16 21.54
CA HIS A 658 -21.12 9.37 21.48
C HIS A 658 -22.22 9.23 20.41
N LEU A 659 -21.89 8.67 19.25
CA LEU A 659 -22.85 8.37 18.19
C LEU A 659 -23.90 7.34 18.62
N PHE A 660 -23.53 6.34 19.41
CA PHE A 660 -24.50 5.38 19.94
C PHE A 660 -25.46 6.03 20.94
N LYS A 661 -24.97 6.94 21.79
CA LYS A 661 -25.77 7.66 22.79
C LYS A 661 -26.68 8.71 22.16
N ASP A 662 -26.24 9.32 21.07
CA ASP A 662 -26.98 10.32 20.29
C ASP A 662 -26.82 10.03 18.79
N THR A 663 -27.73 9.20 18.27
CA THR A 663 -27.67 8.66 16.89
C THR A 663 -27.80 9.73 15.82
N ASP A 664 -28.35 10.88 16.16
CA ASP A 664 -28.65 11.95 15.22
C ASP A 664 -27.56 13.05 15.29
N ASN A 665 -26.48 12.82 16.04
CA ASN A 665 -25.36 13.75 16.18
C ASN A 665 -24.47 13.80 14.94
N GLN A 666 -24.86 14.66 14.00
CA GLN A 666 -24.17 14.85 12.72
C GLN A 666 -22.71 15.29 12.87
N SER A 667 -22.36 16.07 13.91
CA SER A 667 -20.98 16.49 14.16
C SER A 667 -20.07 15.31 14.52
N THR A 668 -20.57 14.35 15.31
CA THR A 668 -19.85 13.12 15.62
C THR A 668 -19.61 12.28 14.37
N ILE A 669 -20.61 12.15 13.50
CA ILE A 669 -20.47 11.45 12.23
C ILE A 669 -19.42 12.12 11.34
N GLU A 670 -19.44 13.45 11.22
CA GLU A 670 -18.46 14.22 10.45
C GLU A 670 -17.03 14.03 10.97
N LYS A 671 -16.83 13.96 12.28
CA LYS A 671 -15.52 13.67 12.89
C LYS A 671 -15.05 12.25 12.55
N ILE A 672 -15.93 11.24 12.72
CA ILE A 672 -15.60 9.85 12.37
C ILE A 672 -15.30 9.72 10.88
N LEU A 673 -16.09 10.38 10.03
CA LEU A 673 -15.87 10.43 8.59
C LEU A 673 -14.52 11.06 8.25
N THR A 674 -14.16 12.17 8.90
CA THR A 674 -12.85 12.83 8.71
C THR A 674 -11.70 11.89 9.04
N ILE A 675 -11.79 11.16 10.16
CA ILE A 675 -10.81 10.12 10.52
C ILE A 675 -10.79 9.01 9.47
N GLY A 676 -11.96 8.50 9.07
CA GLY A 676 -12.09 7.45 8.07
C GLY A 676 -11.54 7.83 6.69
N LEU A 677 -11.64 9.10 6.30
CA LEU A 677 -11.08 9.64 5.07
C LEU A 677 -9.54 9.67 5.08
N HIS A 678 -8.92 9.87 6.24
CA HIS A 678 -7.46 9.95 6.38
C HIS A 678 -6.81 8.59 6.67
N ASP A 679 -7.35 7.83 7.62
CA ASP A 679 -6.68 6.66 8.19
C ASP A 679 -7.44 5.34 7.94
N GLY A 680 -8.68 5.42 7.45
CA GLY A 680 -9.63 4.30 7.48
C GLY A 680 -10.14 4.01 8.89
N ILE A 681 -11.30 3.36 8.99
CA ILE A 681 -11.91 2.99 10.27
C ILE A 681 -11.71 1.49 10.46
N PHE A 682 -10.83 1.11 11.37
CA PHE A 682 -10.67 -0.30 11.73
C PHE A 682 -11.91 -0.81 12.44
N LEU A 683 -12.42 -1.97 12.02
CA LEU A 683 -13.58 -2.58 12.66
C LEU A 683 -13.16 -3.33 13.94
N THR A 684 -13.09 -2.58 15.04
CA THR A 684 -12.80 -3.12 16.38
C THR A 684 -14.02 -3.85 16.96
N PRO A 685 -13.86 -4.69 18.01
CA PRO A 685 -15.00 -5.29 18.71
C PRO A 685 -16.02 -4.27 19.22
N GLN A 686 -15.54 -3.14 19.73
CA GLN A 686 -16.40 -2.07 20.25
C GLN A 686 -17.19 -1.39 19.14
N VAL A 687 -16.55 -1.03 18.03
CA VAL A 687 -17.22 -0.45 16.85
C VAL A 687 -18.22 -1.43 16.26
N THR A 688 -17.87 -2.71 16.19
CA THR A 688 -18.77 -3.78 15.70
C THR A 688 -20.03 -3.87 16.53
N ILE A 689 -19.89 -3.90 17.87
CA ILE A 689 -21.05 -3.96 18.77
C ILE A 689 -21.94 -2.73 18.57
N ILE A 690 -21.35 -1.53 18.47
CA ILE A 690 -22.11 -0.29 18.27
C ILE A 690 -22.89 -0.33 16.95
N ILE A 691 -22.24 -0.73 15.85
CA ILE A 691 -22.90 -0.87 14.55
C ILE A 691 -24.03 -1.89 14.63
N ASP A 692 -23.79 -3.04 15.23
CA ASP A 692 -24.77 -4.12 15.37
C ASP A 692 -25.99 -3.69 16.21
N GLU A 693 -25.79 -2.96 17.32
CA GLU A 693 -26.90 -2.40 18.10
C GLU A 693 -27.66 -1.30 17.35
N LEU A 694 -26.99 -0.51 16.50
CA LEU A 694 -27.65 0.50 15.66
C LEU A 694 -28.48 -0.15 14.56
N ILE A 695 -28.01 -1.26 13.98
CA ILE A 695 -28.76 -2.06 13.01
C ILE A 695 -30.02 -2.64 13.66
N GLU A 696 -29.92 -3.22 14.85
CA GLU A 696 -31.08 -3.73 15.60
C GLU A 696 -32.12 -2.64 15.92
N LYS A 697 -31.66 -1.40 16.10
CA LYS A 697 -32.53 -0.23 16.31
C LYS A 697 -33.12 0.35 15.01
N GLY A 698 -32.81 -0.21 13.83
CA GLY A 698 -33.25 0.32 12.54
C GLY A 698 -32.58 1.65 12.17
N LYS A 699 -31.36 1.90 12.64
CA LYS A 699 -30.62 3.18 12.48
C LYS A 699 -29.42 3.06 11.53
N GLU A 700 -29.32 1.97 10.77
CA GLU A 700 -28.31 1.75 9.73
C GLU A 700 -28.09 2.92 8.75
N ASP A 701 -29.16 3.58 8.29
CA ASP A 701 -29.09 4.64 7.29
C ASP A 701 -28.27 5.84 7.81
N HIS A 702 -28.28 6.05 9.13
CA HIS A 702 -27.57 7.16 9.79
C HIS A 702 -26.05 6.92 9.78
N ILE A 703 -25.61 5.66 9.72
CA ILE A 703 -24.19 5.27 9.72
C ILE A 703 -23.70 4.74 8.37
N SER A 704 -24.60 4.59 7.40
CA SER A 704 -24.30 4.06 6.06
C SER A 704 -23.17 4.80 5.34
N MET A 705 -23.07 6.13 5.53
CA MET A 705 -22.01 6.96 4.96
C MET A 705 -20.60 6.60 5.47
N LEU A 706 -20.51 5.94 6.63
CA LEU A 706 -19.24 5.49 7.22
C LEU A 706 -18.79 4.13 6.66
N PHE A 707 -19.72 3.30 6.17
CA PHE A 707 -19.44 1.92 5.71
C PHE A 707 -18.30 1.82 4.69
N PRO A 708 -18.17 2.71 3.69
CA PRO A 708 -17.08 2.59 2.71
C PRO A 708 -15.69 2.69 3.36
N TYR A 709 -15.58 3.34 4.51
CA TYR A 709 -14.33 3.59 5.24
C TYR A 709 -14.05 2.55 6.32
N ILE A 710 -14.99 1.65 6.63
CA ILE A 710 -14.81 0.58 7.61
C ILE A 710 -14.04 -0.57 6.95
N ILE A 711 -12.83 -0.85 7.42
CA ILE A 711 -11.90 -1.82 6.84
C ILE A 711 -11.34 -2.78 7.89
N LYS A 712 -10.72 -3.88 7.43
CA LYS A 712 -9.88 -4.77 8.24
C LYS A 712 -10.57 -5.25 9.54
N PRO A 713 -11.56 -6.15 9.44
CA PRO A 713 -12.18 -6.74 10.63
C PRO A 713 -11.16 -7.53 11.43
N SER A 714 -11.21 -7.45 12.76
CA SER A 714 -10.49 -8.41 13.60
C SER A 714 -11.13 -9.80 13.51
N ASN A 715 -10.36 -10.86 13.73
CA ASN A 715 -10.87 -12.24 13.67
C ASN A 715 -12.04 -12.49 14.65
N GLU A 716 -12.02 -11.80 15.80
CA GLU A 716 -13.05 -11.90 16.84
C GLU A 716 -14.43 -11.38 16.37
N VAL A 717 -14.48 -10.47 15.39
CA VAL A 717 -15.72 -9.85 14.92
C VAL A 717 -16.32 -10.54 13.69
N LEU A 718 -15.58 -11.46 13.05
CA LEU A 718 -16.05 -12.18 11.86
C LEU A 718 -17.40 -12.89 12.04
N PRO A 719 -17.75 -13.49 13.20
CA PRO A 719 -19.09 -14.06 13.40
C PRO A 719 -20.21 -13.02 13.24
N VAL A 720 -19.99 -11.78 13.69
CA VAL A 720 -20.96 -10.69 13.56
C VAL A 720 -21.06 -10.22 12.11
N VAL A 721 -19.91 -10.03 11.43
CA VAL A 721 -19.86 -9.66 10.01
C VAL A 721 -20.55 -10.72 9.14
N GLN A 722 -20.35 -12.00 9.44
CA GLN A 722 -21.02 -13.08 8.74
C GLN A 722 -22.54 -13.10 8.99
N ARG A 723 -22.97 -12.78 10.22
CA ARG A 723 -24.39 -12.60 10.54
C ARG A 723 -25.00 -11.47 9.71
N TRP A 724 -24.32 -10.33 9.61
CA TRP A 724 -24.71 -9.22 8.74
C TRP A 724 -24.88 -9.63 7.28
N PHE A 725 -24.03 -10.52 6.77
CA PHE A 725 -24.14 -11.03 5.41
C PHE A 725 -25.31 -11.99 5.21
N THR A 726 -25.57 -12.87 6.18
CA THR A 726 -26.56 -13.97 6.05
C THR A 726 -27.99 -13.61 6.43
N GLN A 727 -28.18 -12.70 7.40
CA GLN A 727 -29.51 -12.39 7.94
C GLN A 727 -30.22 -11.22 7.22
N ASN A 728 -29.47 -10.34 6.55
CA ASN A 728 -30.01 -9.11 5.94
C ASN A 728 -30.55 -9.26 4.51
N ASN A 729 -30.99 -10.45 4.12
CA ASN A 729 -31.35 -10.75 2.73
C ASN A 729 -32.59 -10.00 2.19
N ASN A 730 -33.39 -9.32 3.02
CA ASN A 730 -34.71 -8.87 2.57
C ASN A 730 -34.97 -7.35 2.54
N ASN A 731 -34.07 -6.44 2.92
CA ASN A 731 -34.31 -4.98 2.71
C ASN A 731 -33.08 -4.05 2.74
N ASN A 732 -31.91 -4.48 3.21
CA ASN A 732 -30.77 -3.56 3.39
C ASN A 732 -29.50 -4.02 2.67
N ASN A 733 -29.40 -3.67 1.38
CA ASN A 733 -28.25 -4.00 0.53
C ASN A 733 -26.93 -3.39 1.02
N GLN A 734 -26.95 -2.29 1.77
CA GLN A 734 -25.71 -1.59 2.17
C GLN A 734 -24.90 -2.37 3.21
N ILE A 735 -25.57 -2.97 4.20
CA ILE A 735 -24.90 -3.79 5.22
C ILE A 735 -24.37 -5.08 4.60
N LYS A 736 -25.16 -5.73 3.73
CA LYS A 736 -24.72 -6.93 3.01
C LYS A 736 -23.48 -6.64 2.16
N ASN A 737 -23.46 -5.50 1.48
CA ASN A 737 -22.31 -5.02 0.72
C ASN A 737 -21.06 -4.78 1.59
N LEU A 738 -21.23 -4.11 2.75
CA LEU A 738 -20.13 -3.92 3.70
C LEU A 738 -19.60 -5.27 4.20
N ALA A 739 -20.48 -6.18 4.60
CA ALA A 739 -20.12 -7.48 5.13
C ALA A 739 -19.38 -8.33 4.08
N ALA A 740 -19.82 -8.32 2.82
CA ALA A 740 -19.13 -9.00 1.73
C ALA A 740 -17.70 -8.49 1.54
N LEU A 741 -17.49 -7.16 1.58
CA LEU A 741 -16.15 -6.57 1.50
C LEU A 741 -15.27 -6.98 2.67
N LEU A 742 -15.78 -6.89 3.90
CA LEU A 742 -15.02 -7.23 5.11
C LEU A 742 -14.64 -8.72 5.15
N LEU A 743 -15.56 -9.61 4.75
CA LEU A 743 -15.29 -11.04 4.64
C LEU A 743 -14.20 -11.32 3.60
N ALA A 744 -14.30 -10.71 2.41
CA ALA A 744 -13.31 -10.90 1.37
C ALA A 744 -11.94 -10.29 1.74
N GLU A 745 -11.89 -9.14 2.40
CA GLU A 745 -10.67 -8.55 2.96
C GLU A 745 -10.01 -9.44 4.01
N ALA A 746 -10.82 -10.18 4.78
CA ALA A 746 -10.37 -11.19 5.73
C ALA A 746 -10.09 -12.57 5.07
N ARG A 747 -10.04 -12.64 3.74
CA ARG A 747 -9.80 -13.86 2.93
C ARG A 747 -10.89 -14.94 3.04
N HIS A 748 -12.09 -14.58 3.51
CA HIS A 748 -13.26 -15.45 3.50
C HIS A 748 -14.12 -15.19 2.24
N VAL A 749 -13.67 -15.71 1.10
CA VAL A 749 -14.35 -15.56 -0.19
C VAL A 749 -15.03 -16.86 -0.59
N PHE A 750 -16.35 -16.84 -0.71
CA PHE A 750 -17.17 -17.99 -1.15
C PHE A 750 -18.22 -17.54 -2.18
N GLU A 751 -18.89 -18.49 -2.83
CA GLU A 751 -19.80 -18.28 -3.97
C GLU A 751 -20.73 -17.06 -3.82
N SER A 752 -21.51 -16.96 -2.73
CA SER A 752 -22.48 -15.86 -2.57
C SER A 752 -21.85 -14.51 -2.26
N VAL A 753 -20.63 -14.48 -1.71
CA VAL A 753 -19.87 -13.23 -1.55
C VAL A 753 -19.47 -12.70 -2.93
N ILE A 754 -19.06 -13.58 -3.86
CA ILE A 754 -18.66 -13.19 -5.23
C ILE A 754 -19.77 -12.40 -5.94
N ASP A 755 -21.01 -12.84 -5.87
CA ASP A 755 -22.15 -12.12 -6.47
C ASP A 755 -22.26 -10.68 -5.94
N THR A 756 -22.14 -10.52 -4.62
CA THR A 756 -22.21 -9.21 -3.97
C THR A 756 -21.03 -8.32 -4.34
N ILE A 757 -19.81 -8.88 -4.43
CA ILE A 757 -18.63 -8.13 -4.88
C ILE A 757 -18.80 -7.67 -6.33
N ILE A 758 -19.36 -8.50 -7.20
CA ILE A 758 -19.57 -8.15 -8.62
C ILE A 758 -20.60 -7.04 -8.77
N ASP A 759 -21.65 -7.03 -7.96
CA ASP A 759 -22.60 -5.91 -7.94
C ASP A 759 -21.96 -4.63 -7.39
N LEU A 760 -21.06 -4.75 -6.41
CA LEU A 760 -20.26 -3.61 -5.95
C LEU A 760 -19.33 -3.04 -7.01
N LEU A 761 -18.78 -3.88 -7.91
CA LEU A 761 -18.00 -3.44 -9.08
C LEU A 761 -18.83 -2.57 -10.05
N LYS A 762 -20.16 -2.70 -10.02
CA LYS A 762 -21.08 -1.90 -10.81
C LYS A 762 -21.59 -0.65 -10.07
N SER A 763 -21.45 -0.59 -8.74
CA SER A 763 -22.00 0.49 -7.92
C SER A 763 -21.33 1.85 -8.20
N ASP A 764 -22.04 2.94 -7.87
CA ASP A 764 -21.51 4.31 -7.96
C ASP A 764 -20.76 4.78 -6.71
N ASN A 765 -20.70 3.94 -5.66
CA ASN A 765 -19.88 4.22 -4.49
C ASN A 765 -18.40 3.89 -4.78
N ASP A 766 -17.61 4.93 -5.02
CA ASP A 766 -16.21 4.80 -5.46
C ASP A 766 -15.34 3.97 -4.55
N GLN A 767 -15.50 4.17 -3.24
CA GLN A 767 -14.69 3.52 -2.23
C GLN A 767 -15.08 2.04 -2.06
N MET A 768 -16.37 1.71 -2.08
CA MET A 768 -16.80 0.31 -2.04
C MET A 768 -16.43 -0.42 -3.34
N ARG A 769 -16.60 0.24 -4.50
CA ARG A 769 -16.18 -0.29 -5.80
C ARG A 769 -14.67 -0.53 -5.86
N TYR A 770 -13.87 0.39 -5.31
CA TYR A 770 -12.42 0.24 -5.18
C TYR A 770 -12.05 -0.99 -4.36
N ARG A 771 -12.65 -1.13 -3.18
CA ARG A 771 -12.41 -2.28 -2.31
C ARG A 771 -12.82 -3.58 -2.98
N ALA A 772 -13.95 -3.58 -3.71
CA ALA A 772 -14.39 -4.72 -4.50
C ALA A 772 -13.38 -5.08 -5.62
N GLN A 773 -12.85 -4.08 -6.32
CA GLN A 773 -11.82 -4.27 -7.34
C GLN A 773 -10.53 -4.89 -6.76
N ARG A 774 -10.10 -4.48 -5.56
CA ARG A 774 -8.93 -5.02 -4.88
C ARG A 774 -9.06 -6.50 -4.51
N ILE A 775 -10.27 -7.02 -4.42
CA ILE A 775 -10.50 -8.46 -4.23
C ILE A 775 -10.16 -9.21 -5.52
N PHE A 776 -10.40 -8.64 -6.70
CA PHE A 776 -10.07 -9.30 -7.96
C PHE A 776 -8.64 -9.00 -8.43
N GLN A 777 -8.14 -7.78 -8.21
CA GLN A 777 -6.88 -7.31 -8.78
C GLN A 777 -5.76 -7.21 -7.76
N HIS A 778 -4.56 -7.58 -8.19
CA HIS A 778 -3.35 -7.35 -7.42
C HIS A 778 -2.96 -5.86 -7.42
N PRO A 779 -2.37 -5.31 -6.32
CA PRO A 779 -1.82 -3.95 -6.28
C PRO A 779 -0.82 -3.65 -7.39
N GLU A 780 0.04 -4.62 -7.66
CA GLU A 780 1.10 -4.50 -8.66
C GLU A 780 0.59 -5.01 -10.02
N ARG A 781 0.91 -4.29 -11.10
CA ARG A 781 0.58 -4.71 -12.47
C ARG A 781 1.39 -5.94 -12.92
N ASP A 782 2.69 -5.96 -12.62
CA ASP A 782 3.56 -7.13 -12.84
C ASP A 782 3.75 -7.86 -11.51
N VAL A 783 2.72 -8.62 -11.13
CA VAL A 783 2.66 -9.41 -9.89
C VAL A 783 3.91 -10.28 -9.81
N LYS A 784 4.76 -10.14 -8.80
CA LYS A 784 5.91 -11.04 -8.62
C LYS A 784 5.57 -12.29 -7.82
N GLU A 785 4.72 -12.13 -6.81
CA GLU A 785 4.24 -13.21 -5.96
C GLU A 785 2.70 -13.17 -5.91
N PRO A 786 2.01 -14.30 -6.17
CA PRO A 786 0.55 -14.33 -6.15
C PRO A 786 0.03 -14.20 -4.71
N SER A 787 -1.02 -13.40 -4.54
CA SER A 787 -1.71 -13.21 -3.26
C SER A 787 -2.90 -14.16 -3.08
N LYS A 788 -3.38 -14.80 -4.17
CA LYS A 788 -4.55 -15.68 -4.18
C LYS A 788 -4.16 -17.11 -4.49
N ARG A 789 -4.94 -18.07 -3.99
CA ARG A 789 -4.66 -19.50 -4.09
C ARG A 789 -5.92 -20.26 -4.42
N LEU A 790 -5.83 -21.19 -5.37
CA LEU A 790 -6.97 -22.01 -5.77
C LEU A 790 -7.46 -22.88 -4.62
N SER A 791 -6.53 -23.48 -3.87
CA SER A 791 -6.81 -24.31 -2.69
C SER A 791 -7.61 -23.60 -1.60
N VAL A 792 -7.52 -22.27 -1.49
CA VAL A 792 -8.24 -21.48 -0.48
C VAL A 792 -9.62 -21.04 -0.99
N LEU A 793 -9.74 -20.73 -2.28
CA LEU A 793 -11.00 -20.32 -2.87
C LEU A 793 -11.96 -21.50 -3.03
N GLY A 794 -11.42 -22.69 -3.33
CA GLY A 794 -12.18 -23.90 -3.60
C GLY A 794 -12.86 -23.89 -4.97
N GLU A 795 -13.33 -25.07 -5.37
CA GLU A 795 -13.92 -25.30 -6.69
C GLU A 795 -15.15 -24.43 -6.95
N LYS A 796 -16.10 -24.39 -6.00
CA LYS A 796 -17.38 -23.69 -6.17
C LYS A 796 -17.22 -22.19 -6.38
N THR A 797 -16.38 -21.56 -5.56
CA THR A 797 -16.09 -20.13 -5.67
C THR A 797 -15.42 -19.83 -7.01
N MET A 798 -14.50 -20.69 -7.44
CA MET A 798 -13.82 -20.53 -8.73
C MET A 798 -14.79 -20.71 -9.91
N MET A 799 -15.68 -21.70 -9.85
CA MET A 799 -16.74 -21.89 -10.83
C MET A 799 -17.63 -20.66 -10.93
N LYS A 800 -17.98 -20.04 -9.80
CA LYS A 800 -18.77 -18.80 -9.79
C LYS A 800 -18.07 -17.64 -10.49
N ILE A 801 -16.77 -17.48 -10.25
CA ILE A 801 -15.95 -16.47 -10.93
C ILE A 801 -15.93 -16.74 -12.44
N LEU A 802 -15.82 -18.00 -12.86
CA LEU A 802 -15.83 -18.40 -14.27
C LEU A 802 -17.20 -18.18 -14.92
N GLU A 803 -18.30 -18.46 -14.22
CA GLU A 803 -19.67 -18.17 -14.67
C GLU A 803 -19.85 -16.68 -14.98
N HIS A 804 -19.41 -15.80 -14.08
CA HIS A 804 -19.47 -14.36 -14.33
C HIS A 804 -18.50 -13.90 -15.42
N ALA A 805 -17.32 -14.50 -15.54
CA ALA A 805 -16.39 -14.20 -16.63
C ALA A 805 -16.99 -14.49 -18.03
N LEU A 806 -17.95 -15.44 -18.11
CA LEU A 806 -18.66 -15.80 -19.35
C LEU A 806 -19.76 -14.81 -19.75
N VAL A 807 -20.31 -14.03 -18.81
CA VAL A 807 -21.44 -13.14 -19.07
C VAL A 807 -21.02 -12.02 -20.04
N LYS A 808 -21.60 -12.03 -21.25
CA LYS A 808 -21.32 -11.04 -22.31
C LYS A 808 -21.73 -9.61 -21.91
N GLU A 809 -22.78 -9.47 -21.11
CA GLU A 809 -23.41 -8.21 -20.72
C GLU A 809 -22.63 -7.39 -19.71
N HIS A 810 -21.58 -7.95 -19.09
CA HIS A 810 -20.74 -7.17 -18.17
C HIS A 810 -20.05 -6.01 -18.89
N LEU A 811 -19.98 -4.87 -18.18
CA LEU A 811 -19.19 -3.71 -18.59
C LEU A 811 -17.73 -4.12 -18.86
N PRO A 812 -17.06 -3.52 -19.86
CA PRO A 812 -15.68 -3.87 -20.21
C PRO A 812 -14.72 -3.89 -19.02
N ARG A 813 -14.82 -2.91 -18.11
CA ARG A 813 -14.03 -2.84 -16.87
C ARG A 813 -14.21 -4.04 -15.95
N VAL A 814 -15.44 -4.56 -15.81
CA VAL A 814 -15.73 -5.70 -14.92
C VAL A 814 -15.11 -6.97 -15.51
N ARG A 815 -15.20 -7.12 -16.83
CA ARG A 815 -14.53 -8.22 -17.55
C ARG A 815 -13.02 -8.15 -17.37
N ALA A 816 -12.43 -6.96 -17.50
CA ALA A 816 -11.00 -6.75 -17.24
C ALA A 816 -10.59 -7.22 -15.84
N TYR A 817 -11.41 -6.98 -14.81
CA TYR A 817 -11.14 -7.44 -13.45
C TYR A 817 -11.07 -8.97 -13.34
N PHE A 818 -12.01 -9.69 -13.97
CA PHE A 818 -11.95 -11.14 -14.05
C PHE A 818 -10.70 -11.65 -14.78
N PHE A 819 -10.28 -10.98 -15.85
CA PHE A 819 -9.06 -11.38 -16.55
C PHE A 819 -7.80 -11.16 -15.71
N THR A 820 -7.70 -10.04 -15.02
CA THR A 820 -6.57 -9.75 -14.13
C THR A 820 -6.56 -10.59 -12.86
N PHE A 821 -7.69 -11.18 -12.47
CA PHE A 821 -7.75 -12.09 -11.33
C PHE A 821 -6.83 -13.30 -11.51
N PHE A 822 -6.78 -13.86 -12.72
CA PHE A 822 -5.91 -14.98 -13.05
C PHE A 822 -4.42 -14.62 -13.00
N TYR A 823 -4.07 -13.33 -13.10
CA TYR A 823 -2.68 -12.87 -13.00
C TYR A 823 -2.15 -12.94 -11.57
N ASP A 824 -3.04 -13.08 -10.58
CA ASP A 824 -2.72 -13.11 -9.15
C ASP A 824 -3.08 -14.46 -8.50
N LEU A 825 -3.54 -15.43 -9.30
CA LEU A 825 -3.98 -16.73 -8.83
C LEU A 825 -2.85 -17.76 -8.93
N LEU A 826 -2.48 -18.34 -7.79
CA LEU A 826 -1.64 -19.53 -7.74
C LEU A 826 -2.51 -20.79 -7.92
N TRP A 827 -2.24 -21.51 -9.00
CA TRP A 827 -2.79 -22.84 -9.27
C TRP A 827 -2.04 -23.88 -8.44
N ASP A 828 -2.54 -24.16 -7.23
CA ASP A 828 -1.88 -25.06 -6.26
C ASP A 828 -2.67 -26.31 -5.86
N ASP A 829 -3.86 -26.51 -6.43
CA ASP A 829 -4.71 -27.68 -6.18
C ASP A 829 -4.99 -28.45 -7.50
N PRO A 830 -4.39 -29.64 -7.72
CA PRO A 830 -4.59 -30.43 -8.93
C PRO A 830 -6.00 -31.03 -9.04
N VAL A 831 -6.65 -31.34 -7.92
CA VAL A 831 -7.98 -31.97 -7.91
C VAL A 831 -9.01 -30.92 -8.32
N VAL A 832 -8.94 -29.74 -7.70
CA VAL A 832 -9.80 -28.61 -8.10
C VAL A 832 -9.54 -28.25 -9.55
N PHE A 833 -8.28 -28.19 -10.00
CA PHE A 833 -7.97 -27.94 -11.42
C PHE A 833 -8.62 -28.98 -12.35
N HIS A 834 -8.52 -30.26 -12.02
CA HIS A 834 -9.09 -31.33 -12.83
C HIS A 834 -10.63 -31.23 -12.88
N ASN A 835 -11.27 -31.06 -11.73
CA ASN A 835 -12.73 -30.91 -11.64
C ASN A 835 -13.22 -29.69 -12.42
N LEU A 836 -12.53 -28.55 -12.28
CA LEU A 836 -12.80 -27.35 -13.09
C LEU A 836 -12.66 -27.71 -14.57
N SER A 837 -11.57 -28.32 -15.02
CA SER A 837 -11.40 -28.67 -16.44
C SER A 837 -12.54 -29.54 -16.99
N GLN A 838 -13.02 -30.53 -16.22
CA GLN A 838 -14.15 -31.37 -16.61
C GLN A 838 -15.49 -30.62 -16.64
N ASN A 839 -15.79 -29.86 -15.58
CA ASN A 839 -17.03 -29.10 -15.44
C ASN A 839 -17.13 -27.97 -16.47
N MET A 840 -16.00 -27.52 -17.00
CA MET A 840 -15.96 -26.44 -17.98
C MET A 840 -16.52 -26.85 -19.33
N ASN A 841 -16.36 -28.11 -19.74
CA ASN A 841 -17.04 -28.62 -20.93
C ASN A 841 -18.56 -28.56 -20.77
N GLN A 842 -19.06 -28.91 -19.57
CA GLN A 842 -20.50 -28.82 -19.27
C GLN A 842 -20.98 -27.37 -19.20
N LEU A 843 -20.20 -26.45 -18.64
CA LEU A 843 -20.52 -25.02 -18.65
C LEU A 843 -20.56 -24.44 -20.06
N GLN A 844 -19.64 -24.84 -20.94
CA GLN A 844 -19.64 -24.44 -22.35
C GLN A 844 -20.88 -24.97 -23.09
N GLU A 845 -21.26 -26.22 -22.86
CA GLU A 845 -22.48 -26.80 -23.44
C GLU A 845 -23.76 -26.11 -22.94
N ARG A 846 -23.84 -25.81 -21.63
CA ARG A 846 -25.00 -25.12 -21.01
C ARG A 846 -25.11 -23.66 -21.47
N ASN A 847 -23.98 -22.98 -21.65
CA ASN A 847 -23.92 -21.60 -22.12
C ASN A 847 -23.73 -21.51 -23.64
N SER A 848 -24.40 -22.39 -24.41
CA SER A 848 -24.40 -22.38 -25.89
C SER A 848 -24.80 -21.04 -26.54
N VAL A 849 -25.39 -20.13 -25.76
CA VAL A 849 -25.72 -18.74 -26.18
C VAL A 849 -24.48 -17.82 -26.15
N SER A 850 -23.48 -18.11 -25.33
CA SER A 850 -22.19 -17.44 -25.37
C SER A 850 -21.18 -18.30 -26.15
N GLU A 851 -20.97 -17.97 -27.43
CA GLU A 851 -19.86 -18.50 -28.26
C GLU A 851 -18.45 -18.29 -27.65
N ARG A 852 -18.35 -17.65 -26.47
CA ARG A 852 -17.07 -17.35 -25.80
C ARG A 852 -16.41 -18.61 -25.28
N ARG A 853 -15.21 -18.89 -25.80
CA ARG A 853 -14.30 -19.87 -25.22
C ARG A 853 -13.89 -19.40 -23.82
N ILE A 854 -13.88 -20.33 -22.87
CA ILE A 854 -13.34 -19.99 -21.54
C ILE A 854 -11.82 -20.12 -21.59
N GLN A 855 -11.20 -18.97 -21.64
CA GLN A 855 -9.76 -18.74 -21.65
C GLN A 855 -9.21 -18.62 -20.22
N PHE A 856 -9.32 -19.67 -19.40
CA PHE A 856 -8.57 -19.69 -18.14
C PHE A 856 -7.31 -20.56 -18.21
N LEU A 857 -7.35 -21.60 -19.05
CA LEU A 857 -6.25 -22.56 -19.24
C LEU A 857 -5.06 -21.97 -19.99
N ASP A 858 -5.30 -20.94 -20.79
CA ASP A 858 -4.32 -20.06 -21.44
C ASP A 858 -3.89 -18.88 -20.55
N ARG A 859 -4.42 -18.81 -19.31
CA ARG A 859 -4.16 -17.74 -18.32
C ARG A 859 -3.67 -18.30 -16.98
N ILE A 860 -2.77 -19.28 -17.00
CA ILE A 860 -2.08 -19.77 -15.82
C ILE A 860 -0.78 -18.97 -15.64
N TYR A 861 -0.78 -18.02 -14.70
CA TYR A 861 0.35 -17.12 -14.46
C TYR A 861 1.31 -17.65 -13.39
N PHE A 862 0.76 -18.40 -12.43
CA PHE A 862 1.50 -19.01 -11.33
C PHE A 862 0.98 -20.42 -11.10
N ILE A 863 1.88 -21.39 -10.98
CA ILE A 863 1.53 -22.78 -10.74
C ILE A 863 2.57 -23.41 -9.82
N ASN A 864 2.17 -24.35 -8.97
CA ASN A 864 3.13 -25.14 -8.21
C ASN A 864 3.53 -26.42 -8.98
N ASN A 865 4.66 -27.01 -8.62
CA ASN A 865 5.19 -28.20 -9.29
C ASN A 865 4.21 -29.39 -9.24
N HIS A 866 3.44 -29.52 -8.16
CA HIS A 866 2.47 -30.61 -8.01
C HIS A 866 1.34 -30.51 -9.05
N THR A 867 0.73 -29.33 -9.17
CA THR A 867 -0.35 -29.09 -10.14
C THR A 867 0.17 -29.21 -11.56
N TRP A 868 1.35 -28.65 -11.85
CA TRP A 868 2.00 -28.79 -13.15
C TRP A 868 2.24 -30.26 -13.54
N ASN A 869 2.81 -31.07 -12.64
CA ASN A 869 3.03 -32.49 -12.89
C ASN A 869 1.73 -33.27 -13.12
N SER A 870 0.68 -32.95 -12.36
CA SER A 870 -0.64 -33.56 -12.54
C SER A 870 -1.26 -33.20 -13.90
N ILE A 871 -1.09 -31.96 -14.34
CA ILE A 871 -1.49 -31.54 -15.69
C ILE A 871 -0.72 -32.35 -16.74
N MET A 872 0.61 -32.44 -16.64
CA MET A 872 1.43 -33.21 -17.61
C MET A 872 1.00 -34.69 -17.68
N GLN A 873 0.79 -35.35 -16.54
CA GLN A 873 0.29 -36.73 -16.49
C GLN A 873 -1.08 -36.89 -17.15
N THR A 874 -1.96 -35.90 -16.98
CA THR A 874 -3.28 -35.91 -17.62
C THR A 874 -3.17 -35.78 -19.14
N LEU A 875 -2.26 -34.94 -19.64
CA LEU A 875 -2.00 -34.76 -21.07
C LEU A 875 -1.34 -35.98 -21.72
N GLU A 876 -0.58 -36.77 -20.97
CA GLU A 876 -0.03 -38.06 -21.44
C GLU A 876 -1.12 -39.12 -21.66
N SER A 877 -2.30 -38.97 -21.03
CA SER A 877 -3.44 -39.84 -21.30
C SER A 877 -4.09 -39.49 -22.65
N SER A 878 -4.33 -40.51 -23.48
CA SER A 878 -4.81 -40.39 -24.89
C SER A 878 -6.15 -39.66 -25.13
N LEU A 879 -6.76 -39.05 -24.11
CA LEU A 879 -8.10 -38.46 -24.13
C LEU A 879 -8.14 -36.92 -24.25
N TYR A 880 -7.01 -36.20 -24.19
CA TYR A 880 -7.01 -34.73 -24.03
C TYR A 880 -6.24 -33.87 -25.05
N PRO A 881 -6.22 -34.14 -26.37
CA PRO A 881 -5.57 -33.25 -27.37
C PRO A 881 -6.07 -31.79 -27.33
N LEU A 882 -7.36 -31.58 -27.02
CA LEU A 882 -8.02 -30.26 -26.95
C LEU A 882 -7.46 -29.31 -25.87
N TYR A 883 -6.67 -29.82 -24.93
CA TYR A 883 -6.12 -29.03 -23.81
C TYR A 883 -4.68 -28.57 -24.07
N ILE A 884 -3.95 -29.24 -24.97
CA ILE A 884 -2.54 -28.94 -25.26
C ILE A 884 -2.41 -27.54 -25.87
N GLU A 885 -3.28 -27.21 -26.83
CA GLU A 885 -3.34 -25.86 -27.40
C GLU A 885 -3.58 -24.81 -26.31
N LYS A 886 -4.60 -25.00 -25.48
CA LYS A 886 -4.97 -24.03 -24.43
C LYS A 886 -3.83 -23.82 -23.43
N LEU A 887 -3.11 -24.89 -23.08
CA LEU A 887 -1.99 -24.82 -22.15
C LEU A 887 -0.71 -24.27 -22.79
N LEU A 888 -0.53 -24.35 -24.11
CA LEU A 888 0.65 -23.82 -24.80
C LEU A 888 0.90 -22.34 -24.45
N HIS A 889 -0.16 -21.53 -24.45
CA HIS A 889 -0.13 -20.13 -24.05
C HIS A 889 0.39 -19.94 -22.62
N SER A 890 -0.23 -20.66 -21.68
CA SER A 890 0.17 -20.66 -20.27
C SER A 890 1.61 -21.12 -20.09
N THR A 891 2.04 -22.18 -20.78
CA THR A 891 3.41 -22.70 -20.71
C THR A 891 4.43 -21.66 -21.17
N MET A 892 4.18 -20.96 -22.28
CA MET A 892 5.06 -19.88 -22.74
C MET A 892 5.09 -18.71 -21.74
N HIS A 893 3.96 -18.40 -21.13
CA HIS A 893 3.89 -17.37 -20.09
C HIS A 893 4.65 -17.77 -18.82
N LEU A 894 4.50 -19.01 -18.38
CA LEU A 894 5.23 -19.59 -17.25
C LEU A 894 6.74 -19.63 -17.54
N ALA A 895 7.14 -19.99 -18.76
CA ALA A 895 8.53 -19.96 -19.20
C ALA A 895 9.10 -18.54 -19.14
N ARG A 896 8.38 -17.54 -19.68
CA ARG A 896 8.73 -16.12 -19.57
C ARG A 896 9.06 -15.73 -18.13
N ARG A 897 8.22 -16.17 -17.18
CA ARG A 897 8.33 -15.86 -15.74
C ARG A 897 9.27 -16.78 -14.97
N SER A 898 9.92 -17.74 -15.64
CA SER A 898 10.76 -18.75 -14.99
C SER A 898 10.02 -19.54 -13.91
N GLN A 899 8.73 -19.80 -14.10
CA GLN A 899 7.89 -20.62 -13.21
C GLN A 899 7.96 -22.11 -13.52
N ILE A 900 8.42 -22.47 -14.72
CA ILE A 900 8.79 -23.83 -15.11
C ILE A 900 10.28 -23.87 -15.44
N ILE A 901 10.88 -25.05 -15.41
CA ILE A 901 12.28 -25.24 -15.78
C ILE A 901 12.42 -25.83 -17.19
N GLU A 902 13.65 -25.87 -17.70
CA GLU A 902 13.95 -26.43 -19.02
C GLU A 902 13.43 -27.88 -19.19
N ASP A 903 13.57 -28.71 -18.15
CA ASP A 903 13.05 -30.10 -18.17
C ASP A 903 11.53 -30.17 -18.33
N ASP A 904 10.79 -29.21 -17.75
CA ASP A 904 9.34 -29.14 -17.87
C ASP A 904 8.93 -28.74 -19.29
N TRP A 905 9.65 -27.79 -19.89
CA TRP A 905 9.47 -27.44 -21.29
C TRP A 905 9.76 -28.63 -22.21
N ILE A 906 10.84 -29.38 -21.98
CA ILE A 906 11.19 -30.56 -22.79
C ILE A 906 10.07 -31.60 -22.75
N LYS A 907 9.45 -31.84 -21.58
CA LYS A 907 8.30 -32.74 -21.45
C LYS A 907 7.09 -32.23 -22.25
N PHE A 908 6.74 -30.96 -22.08
CA PHE A 908 5.62 -30.36 -22.79
C PHE A 908 5.84 -30.34 -24.32
N ALA A 909 7.05 -30.02 -24.77
CA ALA A 909 7.44 -29.99 -26.18
C ALA A 909 7.30 -31.37 -26.86
N ARG A 910 7.57 -32.47 -26.12
CA ARG A 910 7.32 -33.83 -26.63
C ARG A 910 5.85 -34.11 -26.86
N LEU A 911 4.99 -33.69 -25.94
CA LEU A 911 3.52 -33.80 -26.08
C LEU A 911 3.03 -32.96 -27.26
N LEU A 912 3.55 -31.73 -27.40
CA LEU A 912 3.23 -30.86 -28.53
C LEU A 912 3.65 -31.49 -29.87
N ALA A 913 4.82 -32.11 -29.94
CA ALA A 913 5.35 -32.73 -31.16
C ALA A 913 4.53 -33.95 -31.65
N VAL A 914 3.85 -34.65 -30.75
CA VAL A 914 2.98 -35.79 -31.10
C VAL A 914 1.51 -35.40 -31.27
N SER A 915 1.17 -34.14 -30.99
CA SER A 915 -0.19 -33.62 -31.14
C SER A 915 -0.51 -33.25 -32.58
N ASP A 916 -1.77 -33.42 -32.99
CA ASP A 916 -2.25 -32.94 -34.28
C ASP A 916 -2.47 -31.41 -34.23
N THR A 917 -1.38 -30.66 -34.36
CA THR A 917 -1.40 -29.19 -34.35
C THR A 917 -2.16 -28.57 -35.52
N CYS A 918 -2.53 -29.35 -36.55
CA CYS A 918 -3.40 -28.88 -37.64
C CYS A 918 -4.82 -28.53 -37.14
N GLN A 919 -5.23 -29.11 -36.00
CA GLN A 919 -6.53 -28.84 -35.37
C GLN A 919 -6.49 -27.65 -34.42
N PHE A 920 -5.30 -27.09 -34.13
CA PHE A 920 -5.18 -25.95 -33.25
C PHE A 920 -5.77 -24.73 -33.97
N GLN A 921 -6.44 -23.86 -33.23
CA GLN A 921 -6.89 -22.58 -33.73
C GLN A 921 -5.70 -21.63 -33.94
N GLU A 922 -4.75 -21.63 -33.01
CA GLU A 922 -3.51 -20.87 -33.14
C GLU A 922 -2.48 -21.64 -33.97
N HIS A 923 -2.06 -21.07 -35.09
CA HIS A 923 -1.06 -21.70 -35.97
C HIS A 923 0.32 -21.02 -35.91
N VAL A 924 0.39 -19.78 -35.43
CA VAL A 924 1.62 -18.98 -35.39
C VAL A 924 1.70 -18.12 -34.13
N TYR A 925 2.92 -17.80 -33.72
CA TYR A 925 3.20 -16.88 -32.61
C TYR A 925 4.24 -15.86 -33.02
N PHE A 926 4.21 -14.64 -32.49
CA PHE A 926 5.24 -13.66 -32.79
C PHE A 926 6.59 -14.09 -32.19
N SER A 927 7.64 -14.04 -33.01
CA SER A 927 9.02 -14.31 -32.64
C SER A 927 9.85 -13.03 -32.48
N HIS A 928 9.26 -11.88 -32.77
CA HIS A 928 9.88 -10.55 -32.77
C HIS A 928 9.08 -9.58 -31.89
N THR A 929 9.71 -8.48 -31.50
CA THR A 929 9.07 -7.47 -30.65
C THR A 929 8.08 -6.61 -31.45
N ASP A 930 7.12 -5.96 -30.75
CA ASP A 930 6.14 -5.04 -31.37
C ASP A 930 6.81 -4.03 -32.31
N MET A 931 8.00 -3.56 -31.95
CA MET A 931 8.76 -2.56 -32.70
C MET A 931 9.24 -3.05 -34.05
N GLU A 932 9.73 -4.27 -34.12
CA GLU A 932 10.16 -4.90 -35.37
C GLU A 932 8.95 -5.17 -36.26
N LEU A 933 7.84 -5.63 -35.66
CA LEU A 933 6.56 -5.81 -36.36
C LEU A 933 6.07 -4.50 -36.99
N ILE A 934 6.05 -3.40 -36.23
CA ILE A 934 5.63 -2.08 -36.71
C ILE A 934 6.55 -1.59 -37.84
N GLN A 935 7.85 -1.79 -37.71
CA GLN A 935 8.81 -1.39 -38.73
C GLN A 935 8.56 -2.14 -40.05
N VAL A 936 8.36 -3.46 -39.98
CA VAL A 936 8.01 -4.28 -41.16
C VAL A 936 6.70 -3.81 -41.79
N ILE A 937 5.66 -3.57 -40.98
CA ILE A 937 4.38 -3.04 -41.47
C ILE A 937 4.59 -1.71 -42.21
N LEU A 938 5.36 -0.79 -41.63
CA LEU A 938 5.61 0.52 -42.23
C LEU A 938 6.41 0.41 -43.54
N ASP A 939 7.44 -0.43 -43.58
CA ASP A 939 8.29 -0.60 -44.76
C ASP A 939 7.49 -1.21 -45.93
N GLU A 940 6.71 -2.27 -45.66
CA GLU A 940 5.93 -2.97 -46.67
C GLU A 940 4.74 -2.14 -47.19
N VAL A 941 4.04 -1.43 -46.31
CA VAL A 941 2.92 -0.56 -46.74
C VAL A 941 3.46 0.69 -47.46
N SER A 942 4.63 1.22 -47.07
CA SER A 942 5.24 2.37 -47.73
C SER A 942 5.80 2.04 -49.12
N ALA A 943 6.18 0.79 -49.36
CA ALA A 943 6.63 0.33 -50.69
C ALA A 943 5.48 0.26 -51.71
N SER A 944 4.22 0.24 -51.27
CA SER A 944 3.05 0.22 -52.14
C SER A 944 2.65 1.62 -52.63
N THR A 945 2.55 1.78 -53.96
CA THR A 945 2.18 3.05 -54.61
C THR A 945 0.70 3.11 -55.02
N THR A 946 -0.05 2.02 -54.89
CA THR A 946 -1.47 1.93 -55.30
C THR A 946 -2.35 1.50 -54.14
N ILE A 947 -3.60 1.96 -54.15
CA ILE A 947 -4.66 1.43 -53.28
C ILE A 947 -4.99 0.04 -53.79
N THR A 948 -4.81 -0.96 -52.94
CA THR A 948 -4.83 -2.37 -53.31
C THR A 948 -6.04 -3.09 -52.71
N ASP A 949 -6.46 -4.18 -53.35
CA ASP A 949 -7.60 -5.01 -52.98
C ASP A 949 -7.28 -5.92 -51.78
N GLU A 950 -8.25 -6.74 -51.34
CA GLU A 950 -8.10 -7.68 -50.22
C GLU A 950 -6.89 -8.61 -50.39
N THR A 951 -6.58 -9.01 -51.64
CA THR A 951 -5.46 -9.93 -51.93
C THR A 951 -4.10 -9.35 -51.59
N TYR A 952 -3.94 -8.03 -51.61
CA TYR A 952 -2.70 -7.39 -51.17
C TYR A 952 -2.50 -7.49 -49.66
N PHE A 953 -3.56 -7.31 -48.86
CA PHE A 953 -3.44 -7.42 -47.41
C PHE A 953 -3.23 -8.87 -46.97
N GLU A 954 -3.83 -9.83 -47.66
CA GLU A 954 -3.51 -11.26 -47.48
C GLU A 954 -2.04 -11.58 -47.79
N ASN A 955 -1.47 -10.97 -48.83
CA ASN A 955 -0.04 -11.10 -49.16
C ASN A 955 0.85 -10.43 -48.10
N LEU A 956 0.48 -9.25 -47.59
CA LEU A 956 1.21 -8.58 -46.50
C LEU A 956 1.20 -9.42 -45.23
N GLU A 957 0.06 -10.00 -44.87
CA GLU A 957 -0.04 -10.90 -43.73
C GLU A 957 0.81 -12.15 -43.93
N SER A 958 0.84 -12.70 -45.14
CA SER A 958 1.73 -13.82 -45.47
C SER A 958 3.21 -13.44 -45.28
N ILE A 959 3.61 -12.22 -45.69
CA ILE A 959 4.97 -11.70 -45.47
C ILE A 959 5.26 -11.53 -43.97
N LEU A 960 4.32 -10.94 -43.21
CA LEU A 960 4.44 -10.79 -41.77
C LEU A 960 4.59 -12.12 -41.06
N ILE A 961 3.75 -13.11 -41.42
CA ILE A 961 3.82 -14.47 -40.88
C ILE A 961 5.20 -15.06 -41.15
N ILE A 962 5.74 -14.92 -42.37
CA ILE A 962 7.07 -15.44 -42.71
C ILE A 962 8.19 -14.74 -41.94
N GLN A 963 8.13 -13.42 -41.77
CA GLN A 963 9.23 -12.62 -41.22
C GLN A 963 9.21 -12.51 -39.70
N THR A 964 8.04 -12.48 -39.07
CA THR A 964 7.88 -12.07 -37.67
C THR A 964 7.27 -13.13 -36.77
N THR A 965 6.90 -14.28 -37.31
CA THR A 965 6.25 -15.35 -36.53
C THR A 965 7.02 -16.67 -36.56
N ILE A 966 6.63 -17.58 -35.68
CA ILE A 966 7.05 -18.97 -35.64
C ILE A 966 5.81 -19.86 -35.66
N LYS A 967 5.84 -20.95 -36.44
CA LYS A 967 4.73 -21.91 -36.49
C LYS A 967 4.67 -22.74 -35.22
N VAL A 968 3.47 -23.16 -34.83
CA VAL A 968 3.29 -24.03 -33.65
C VAL A 968 4.06 -25.35 -33.76
N GLU A 969 4.11 -25.95 -34.94
CA GLU A 969 4.89 -27.17 -35.21
C GLU A 969 6.38 -26.98 -34.89
N ASP A 970 6.91 -25.78 -35.11
CA ASP A 970 8.31 -25.45 -34.90
C ASP A 970 8.63 -25.06 -33.46
N LEU A 971 7.62 -24.70 -32.65
CA LEU A 971 7.80 -24.40 -31.22
C LEU A 971 8.39 -25.59 -30.48
N SER A 972 7.93 -26.81 -30.78
CA SER A 972 8.42 -28.05 -30.16
C SER A 972 9.93 -28.29 -30.33
N ARG A 973 10.57 -27.61 -31.29
CA ARG A 973 12.00 -27.71 -31.61
C ARG A 973 12.84 -26.58 -30.98
N GLN A 974 12.21 -25.56 -30.42
CA GLN A 974 12.91 -24.42 -29.83
C GLN A 974 13.45 -24.75 -28.44
N ASN A 975 14.58 -24.15 -28.10
CA ASN A 975 15.12 -24.24 -26.75
C ASN A 975 14.33 -23.35 -25.76
N TYR A 976 14.58 -23.56 -24.48
CA TYR A 976 13.85 -22.85 -23.43
C TYR A 976 14.02 -21.32 -23.49
N ASP A 977 15.22 -20.82 -23.81
CA ASP A 977 15.50 -19.38 -23.92
C ASP A 977 14.71 -18.72 -25.07
N GLN A 978 14.59 -19.42 -26.21
CA GLN A 978 13.79 -18.97 -27.34
C GLN A 978 12.31 -18.92 -27.00
N ILE A 979 11.81 -19.90 -26.26
CA ILE A 979 10.42 -19.90 -25.77
C ILE A 979 10.19 -18.79 -24.75
N GLN A 980 11.17 -18.53 -23.89
CA GLN A 980 11.12 -17.38 -22.99
C GLN A 980 11.03 -16.06 -23.78
N HIS A 981 11.79 -15.94 -24.88
CA HIS A 981 11.74 -14.79 -25.77
C HIS A 981 10.39 -14.66 -26.48
N ILE A 982 9.87 -15.73 -27.09
CA ILE A 982 8.54 -15.77 -27.73
C ILE A 982 7.46 -15.40 -26.71
N GLY A 983 7.54 -15.91 -25.48
CA GLY A 983 6.65 -15.52 -24.39
C GLY A 983 6.77 -14.04 -24.01
N ARG A 984 7.95 -13.42 -24.14
CA ARG A 984 8.08 -11.95 -24.00
C ARG A 984 7.41 -11.23 -25.16
N CYS A 985 7.59 -11.66 -26.40
CA CYS A 985 6.99 -11.01 -27.56
C CYS A 985 5.45 -11.03 -27.52
N ASN A 986 4.83 -12.15 -27.15
CA ASN A 986 3.36 -12.29 -27.24
C ASN A 986 2.60 -11.80 -25.99
N PHE A 987 3.27 -11.68 -24.83
CA PHE A 987 2.58 -11.38 -23.56
C PHE A 987 3.09 -10.12 -22.86
N THR A 988 4.07 -9.40 -23.41
CA THR A 988 4.52 -8.13 -22.82
C THR A 988 3.60 -7.03 -23.29
N VAL A 989 2.66 -6.60 -22.45
CA VAL A 989 1.92 -5.36 -22.69
C VAL A 989 2.92 -4.21 -22.56
N SER A 990 3.46 -3.73 -23.67
CA SER A 990 4.30 -2.55 -23.63
C SER A 990 3.41 -1.33 -23.34
N ASN A 991 3.45 -0.85 -22.10
CA ASN A 991 2.73 0.36 -21.70
C ASN A 991 3.16 1.58 -22.53
N ASP A 992 4.33 1.49 -23.17
CA ASP A 992 4.89 2.52 -24.03
C ASP A 992 4.68 2.25 -25.52
N VAL A 993 3.90 1.24 -25.97
CA VAL A 993 3.73 0.93 -27.42
C VAL A 993 3.40 2.20 -28.21
N ASN A 994 2.32 2.91 -27.85
CA ASN A 994 1.94 4.12 -28.59
C ASN A 994 2.99 5.24 -28.52
N LYS A 995 3.64 5.45 -27.37
CA LYS A 995 4.73 6.43 -27.26
C LYS A 995 5.94 6.05 -28.11
N THR A 996 6.24 4.76 -28.19
CA THR A 996 7.35 4.22 -28.95
C THR A 996 7.06 4.24 -30.45
N ILE A 997 5.82 3.94 -30.85
CA ILE A 997 5.32 4.15 -32.22
C ILE A 997 5.42 5.62 -32.60
N LEU A 998 4.96 6.55 -31.75
CA LEU A 998 5.07 7.98 -32.02
C LEU A 998 6.53 8.42 -32.23
N ASN A 999 7.45 7.87 -31.44
CA ASN A 999 8.88 8.10 -31.61
C ASN A 999 9.40 7.53 -32.93
N LEU A 1000 9.01 6.31 -33.33
CA LEU A 1000 9.35 5.74 -34.64
C LEU A 1000 8.83 6.63 -35.78
N LEU A 1001 7.54 6.98 -35.71
CA LEU A 1001 6.87 7.78 -36.72
C LEU A 1001 7.45 9.18 -36.85
N SER A 1002 8.17 9.71 -35.85
CA SER A 1002 8.83 11.02 -35.94
C SER A 1002 9.75 11.13 -37.17
N ASN A 1003 10.34 10.00 -37.60
CA ASN A 1003 11.24 9.91 -38.76
C ASN A 1003 10.52 9.58 -40.09
N PHE A 1004 9.21 9.32 -40.10
CA PHE A 1004 8.44 8.96 -41.29
C PHE A 1004 7.56 10.11 -41.79
N SER A 1005 7.53 10.33 -43.11
CA SER A 1005 6.56 11.24 -43.74
C SER A 1005 5.25 10.49 -44.01
N ILE A 1006 4.21 10.77 -43.22
CA ILE A 1006 2.89 10.15 -43.40
C ILE A 1006 2.18 10.85 -44.54
N ASN A 1007 1.93 10.13 -45.63
CA ASN A 1007 1.19 10.63 -46.78
C ASN A 1007 -0.22 10.01 -46.86
N ILE A 1008 -1.06 10.54 -47.75
CA ILE A 1008 -2.46 10.10 -47.88
C ILE A 1008 -2.60 8.64 -48.33
N VAL A 1009 -1.64 8.11 -49.10
CA VAL A 1009 -1.67 6.74 -49.62
C VAL A 1009 -1.39 5.76 -48.48
N LEU A 1010 -0.31 6.00 -47.73
CA LEU A 1010 0.06 5.21 -46.54
C LEU A 1010 -1.09 5.16 -45.54
N MET A 1011 -1.64 6.33 -45.17
CA MET A 1011 -2.76 6.41 -44.23
C MET A 1011 -3.99 5.65 -44.75
N LYS A 1012 -4.31 5.76 -46.04
CA LYS A 1012 -5.46 5.07 -46.63
C LYS A 1012 -5.28 3.54 -46.62
N ASN A 1013 -4.09 3.05 -46.96
CA ASN A 1013 -3.79 1.62 -46.96
C ASN A 1013 -3.86 1.05 -45.53
N LEU A 1014 -3.31 1.74 -44.54
CA LEU A 1014 -3.39 1.33 -43.13
C LEU A 1014 -4.84 1.30 -42.61
N ILE A 1015 -5.65 2.32 -42.93
CA ILE A 1015 -7.08 2.34 -42.55
C ILE A 1015 -7.84 1.18 -43.20
N GLN A 1016 -7.59 0.91 -44.48
CA GLN A 1016 -8.27 -0.16 -45.20
C GLN A 1016 -7.92 -1.53 -44.62
N TRP A 1017 -6.65 -1.77 -44.29
CA TRP A 1017 -6.23 -3.00 -43.61
C TRP A 1017 -6.88 -3.14 -42.23
N LEU A 1018 -6.86 -2.05 -41.45
CA LEU A 1018 -7.51 -2.02 -40.14
C LEU A 1018 -9.01 -2.35 -40.23
N ILE A 1019 -9.72 -1.82 -41.23
CA ILE A 1019 -11.14 -2.13 -41.45
C ILE A 1019 -11.34 -3.63 -41.70
N LEU A 1020 -10.52 -4.24 -42.56
CA LEU A 1020 -10.60 -5.68 -42.84
C LEU A 1020 -10.43 -6.49 -41.55
N LYS A 1021 -9.44 -6.13 -40.72
CA LYS A 1021 -9.17 -6.82 -39.45
C LYS A 1021 -10.26 -6.61 -38.40
N MET A 1022 -10.84 -5.42 -38.30
CA MET A 1022 -11.96 -5.19 -37.38
C MET A 1022 -13.24 -5.89 -37.83
N ILE A 1023 -13.45 -6.09 -39.13
CA ILE A 1023 -14.59 -6.87 -39.66
C ILE A 1023 -14.45 -8.34 -39.25
N SER A 1024 -13.25 -8.91 -39.37
CA SER A 1024 -12.98 -10.31 -39.00
C SER A 1024 -12.91 -10.55 -37.50
N PHE A 1025 -12.79 -9.50 -36.69
CA PHE A 1025 -12.69 -9.60 -35.23
C PHE A 1025 -13.96 -10.21 -34.59
N ASN A 1026 -13.81 -11.31 -33.86
CA ASN A 1026 -14.87 -11.99 -33.13
C ASN A 1026 -14.76 -11.83 -31.60
N GLY A 1027 -13.84 -11.00 -31.11
CA GLY A 1027 -13.72 -10.75 -29.68
C GLY A 1027 -12.67 -11.65 -29.04
N PHE A 1028 -13.03 -12.25 -27.91
CA PHE A 1028 -12.15 -13.17 -27.21
C PHE A 1028 -11.95 -14.49 -27.97
N ASP A 1029 -12.73 -14.75 -29.02
CA ASP A 1029 -12.65 -15.98 -29.78
C ASP A 1029 -11.63 -15.91 -30.93
N ASP A 1030 -11.01 -14.76 -31.17
CA ASP A 1030 -9.92 -14.62 -32.14
C ASP A 1030 -8.61 -15.21 -31.60
N THR A 1031 -7.72 -15.59 -32.52
CA THR A 1031 -6.37 -16.04 -32.17
C THR A 1031 -5.55 -14.89 -31.57
N ILE A 1032 -4.52 -15.21 -30.78
CA ILE A 1032 -3.59 -14.22 -30.25
C ILE A 1032 -2.93 -13.44 -31.38
N PHE A 1033 -2.56 -14.13 -32.47
CA PHE A 1033 -2.03 -13.45 -33.64
C PHE A 1033 -2.96 -12.36 -34.16
N GLU A 1034 -4.25 -12.68 -34.37
CA GLU A 1034 -5.24 -11.73 -34.87
C GLU A 1034 -5.50 -10.59 -33.87
N LEU A 1035 -5.54 -10.89 -32.57
CA LEU A 1035 -5.72 -9.89 -31.52
C LEU A 1035 -4.56 -8.90 -31.45
N ILE A 1036 -3.31 -9.40 -31.49
CA ILE A 1036 -2.10 -8.56 -31.44
C ILE A 1036 -1.95 -7.77 -32.74
N LEU A 1037 -2.21 -8.38 -33.90
CA LEU A 1037 -2.16 -7.67 -35.18
C LEU A 1037 -3.19 -6.54 -35.24
N CYS A 1038 -4.43 -6.82 -34.81
CA CYS A 1038 -5.48 -5.80 -34.73
C CYS A 1038 -5.11 -4.67 -33.76
N GLU A 1039 -4.59 -5.00 -32.57
CA GLU A 1039 -4.08 -4.02 -31.61
C GLU A 1039 -2.94 -3.18 -32.20
N THR A 1040 -1.97 -3.81 -32.85
CA THR A 1040 -0.81 -3.15 -33.46
C THR A 1040 -1.26 -2.19 -34.56
N LEU A 1041 -2.20 -2.60 -35.42
CA LEU A 1041 -2.78 -1.75 -36.47
C LEU A 1041 -3.59 -0.59 -35.87
N LEU A 1042 -4.41 -0.84 -34.85
CA LEU A 1042 -5.14 0.22 -34.13
C LEU A 1042 -4.17 1.25 -33.54
N SER A 1043 -3.12 0.77 -32.86
CA SER A 1043 -2.09 1.61 -32.25
C SER A 1043 -1.29 2.40 -33.28
N LEU A 1044 -0.91 1.78 -34.40
CA LEU A 1044 -0.20 2.44 -35.50
C LEU A 1044 -1.06 3.50 -36.19
N VAL A 1045 -2.30 3.17 -36.57
CA VAL A 1045 -3.22 4.13 -37.20
C VAL A 1045 -3.49 5.28 -36.23
N SER A 1046 -3.74 5.00 -34.95
CA SER A 1046 -3.95 6.03 -33.92
C SER A 1046 -2.75 6.97 -33.79
N ALA A 1047 -1.53 6.45 -33.76
CA ALA A 1047 -0.32 7.28 -33.72
C ALA A 1047 -0.15 8.12 -35.00
N CYS A 1048 -0.48 7.55 -36.17
CA CYS A 1048 -0.52 8.29 -37.43
C CYS A 1048 -1.56 9.43 -37.40
N VAL A 1049 -2.75 9.20 -36.83
CA VAL A 1049 -3.80 10.24 -36.67
C VAL A 1049 -3.35 11.34 -35.72
N GLN A 1050 -2.67 11.01 -34.62
CA GLN A 1050 -2.13 12.00 -33.70
C GLN A 1050 -1.08 12.91 -34.37
N LYS A 1051 -0.30 12.38 -35.32
CA LYS A 1051 0.68 13.15 -36.11
C LYS A 1051 0.04 13.96 -37.24
N GLU A 1052 -0.89 13.37 -37.99
CA GLU A 1052 -1.50 13.94 -39.22
C GLU A 1052 -3.03 13.81 -39.23
N ASP A 1053 -3.71 14.45 -38.28
CA ASP A 1053 -5.17 14.34 -38.07
C ASP A 1053 -5.99 14.76 -39.31
N TYR A 1054 -5.49 15.73 -40.07
CA TYR A 1054 -6.11 16.23 -41.28
C TYR A 1054 -6.24 15.16 -42.38
N LEU A 1055 -5.23 14.30 -42.56
CA LEU A 1055 -5.26 13.26 -43.58
C LEU A 1055 -6.33 12.21 -43.25
N TYR A 1056 -6.40 11.79 -41.99
CA TYR A 1056 -7.42 10.85 -41.52
C TYR A 1056 -8.83 11.37 -41.76
N ARG A 1057 -9.08 12.65 -41.46
CA ARG A 1057 -10.38 13.30 -41.72
C ARG A 1057 -10.68 13.41 -43.21
N LYS A 1058 -9.69 13.78 -44.03
CA LYS A 1058 -9.86 13.86 -45.48
C LYS A 1058 -10.28 12.50 -46.07
N ILE A 1059 -9.73 11.40 -45.54
CA ILE A 1059 -10.08 10.04 -45.96
C ILE A 1059 -11.48 9.66 -45.45
N THR A 1060 -11.74 9.81 -44.15
CA THR A 1060 -12.99 9.35 -43.51
C THR A 1060 -14.22 10.17 -43.91
N ASN A 1061 -14.04 11.39 -44.40
CA ASN A 1061 -15.12 12.22 -44.95
C ASN A 1061 -15.24 12.16 -46.47
N SER A 1062 -14.44 11.34 -47.14
CA SER A 1062 -14.63 11.06 -48.54
C SER A 1062 -16.01 10.43 -48.78
N PRO A 1063 -16.75 10.81 -49.84
CA PRO A 1063 -18.05 10.23 -50.15
C PRO A 1063 -18.00 8.71 -50.38
N ASN A 1064 -16.82 8.17 -50.68
CA ASN A 1064 -16.61 6.74 -50.92
C ASN A 1064 -16.23 5.95 -49.64
N PHE A 1065 -16.14 6.61 -48.48
CA PHE A 1065 -15.79 5.95 -47.22
C PHE A 1065 -17.05 5.60 -46.42
N ASN A 1066 -17.21 4.32 -46.03
CA ASN A 1066 -18.34 3.88 -45.22
C ASN A 1066 -18.14 4.27 -43.75
N LYS A 1067 -18.49 5.51 -43.44
CA LYS A 1067 -18.28 6.11 -42.12
C LYS A 1067 -19.06 5.41 -41.00
N VAL A 1068 -20.30 5.00 -41.27
CA VAL A 1068 -21.17 4.31 -40.31
C VAL A 1068 -20.58 2.97 -39.90
N GLN A 1069 -20.06 2.21 -40.87
CA GLN A 1069 -19.39 0.95 -40.60
C GLN A 1069 -18.13 1.15 -39.74
N MET A 1070 -17.29 2.13 -40.08
CA MET A 1070 -16.08 2.42 -39.28
C MET A 1070 -16.41 2.75 -37.82
N ILE A 1071 -17.46 3.55 -37.57
CA ILE A 1071 -17.93 3.87 -36.22
C ILE A 1071 -18.35 2.59 -35.48
N GLN A 1072 -19.20 1.76 -36.10
CA GLN A 1072 -19.67 0.51 -35.49
C GLN A 1072 -18.50 -0.44 -35.15
N LEU A 1073 -17.49 -0.51 -36.03
CA LEU A 1073 -16.29 -1.32 -35.82
C LEU A 1073 -15.44 -0.78 -34.67
N LEU A 1074 -15.19 0.54 -34.60
CA LEU A 1074 -14.44 1.15 -33.51
C LEU A 1074 -15.17 1.03 -32.16
N GLU A 1075 -16.49 1.19 -32.13
CA GLU A 1075 -17.31 0.96 -30.94
C GLU A 1075 -17.25 -0.51 -30.49
N LYS A 1076 -17.23 -1.45 -31.44
CA LYS A 1076 -17.02 -2.87 -31.17
C LYS A 1076 -15.64 -3.10 -30.55
N MET A 1077 -14.56 -2.53 -31.10
CA MET A 1077 -13.22 -2.65 -30.52
C MET A 1077 -13.17 -2.05 -29.11
N LEU A 1078 -13.69 -0.84 -28.94
CA LEU A 1078 -13.70 -0.13 -27.67
C LEU A 1078 -14.33 -0.93 -26.54
N ASN A 1079 -15.46 -1.56 -26.84
CA ASN A 1079 -16.23 -2.30 -25.85
C ASN A 1079 -15.69 -3.72 -25.66
N TYR A 1080 -15.26 -4.41 -26.71
CA TYR A 1080 -15.05 -5.87 -26.66
C TYR A 1080 -13.60 -6.32 -26.81
N HIS A 1081 -12.65 -5.44 -27.17
CA HIS A 1081 -11.26 -5.85 -27.34
C HIS A 1081 -10.60 -6.22 -26.00
N PRO A 1082 -9.89 -7.37 -25.91
CA PRO A 1082 -9.25 -7.82 -24.66
C PRO A 1082 -8.12 -6.90 -24.19
N TYR A 1083 -7.35 -6.35 -25.13
CA TYR A 1083 -6.17 -5.52 -24.82
C TYR A 1083 -6.54 -4.06 -24.58
N PHE A 1084 -6.04 -3.50 -23.47
CA PHE A 1084 -6.29 -2.12 -23.07
C PHE A 1084 -5.77 -1.07 -24.07
N PRO A 1085 -4.55 -1.20 -24.67
CA PRO A 1085 -4.09 -0.29 -25.71
C PRO A 1085 -5.06 -0.17 -26.89
N ALA A 1086 -5.51 -1.30 -27.45
CA ALA A 1086 -6.47 -1.34 -28.57
C ALA A 1086 -7.77 -0.57 -28.27
N ARG A 1087 -8.32 -0.73 -27.07
CA ARG A 1087 -9.52 0.01 -26.66
C ARG A 1087 -9.25 1.51 -26.60
N GLY A 1088 -8.13 1.90 -25.99
CA GLY A 1088 -7.72 3.31 -25.93
C GLY A 1088 -7.49 3.93 -27.32
N THR A 1089 -6.84 3.20 -28.23
CA THR A 1089 -6.53 3.69 -29.58
C THR A 1089 -7.76 3.70 -30.47
N ALA A 1090 -8.68 2.74 -30.33
CA ALA A 1090 -10.00 2.79 -30.96
C ALA A 1090 -10.78 4.05 -30.55
N PHE A 1091 -10.69 4.45 -29.29
CA PHE A 1091 -11.30 5.71 -28.83
C PHE A 1091 -10.68 6.95 -29.49
N ILE A 1092 -9.35 7.02 -29.61
CA ILE A 1092 -8.67 8.14 -30.30
C ILE A 1092 -9.15 8.24 -31.75
N LEU A 1093 -9.21 7.12 -32.47
CA LEU A 1093 -9.66 7.09 -33.86
C LEU A 1093 -11.11 7.56 -33.98
N LEU A 1094 -11.99 7.08 -33.09
CA LEU A 1094 -13.39 7.49 -33.05
C LEU A 1094 -13.52 8.99 -32.78
N SER A 1095 -12.71 9.52 -31.85
CA SER A 1095 -12.67 10.95 -31.49
C SER A 1095 -12.19 11.85 -32.65
N ALA A 1096 -11.35 11.34 -33.54
CA ALA A 1096 -10.82 12.11 -34.67
C ALA A 1096 -11.80 12.25 -35.85
N MET A 1097 -12.85 11.41 -35.92
CA MET A 1097 -13.85 11.42 -37.01
C MET A 1097 -14.78 12.64 -36.92
N GLU A 1098 -15.22 13.17 -38.07
CA GLU A 1098 -16.04 14.39 -38.15
C GLU A 1098 -17.56 14.10 -38.03
N GLN A 1099 -18.02 13.16 -37.20
CA GLN A 1099 -19.48 12.89 -37.03
C GLN A 1099 -19.98 13.00 -35.60
N PHE A 1100 -21.24 13.42 -35.54
CA PHE A 1100 -22.00 13.90 -34.39
C PHE A 1100 -22.94 12.79 -33.88
N ASP A 1101 -22.46 11.93 -32.99
CA ASP A 1101 -23.36 11.07 -32.22
C ASP A 1101 -23.05 11.18 -30.73
N HIS A 1102 -24.04 11.56 -29.93
CA HIS A 1102 -23.98 11.54 -28.47
C HIS A 1102 -23.52 10.17 -27.93
N LYS A 1103 -23.71 9.08 -28.70
CA LYS A 1103 -23.19 7.76 -28.36
C LYS A 1103 -21.67 7.70 -28.25
N VAL A 1104 -20.92 8.48 -29.04
CA VAL A 1104 -19.45 8.57 -28.93
C VAL A 1104 -19.04 9.13 -27.56
N ILE A 1105 -19.81 10.09 -27.04
CA ILE A 1105 -19.61 10.70 -25.73
C ILE A 1105 -19.95 9.70 -24.62
N ILE A 1106 -21.06 8.98 -24.73
CA ILE A 1106 -21.44 7.92 -23.79
C ILE A 1106 -20.33 6.85 -23.72
N ASN A 1107 -19.78 6.48 -24.87
CA ASN A 1107 -18.66 5.56 -24.97
C ASN A 1107 -17.37 6.15 -24.34
N ALA A 1108 -17.09 7.45 -24.55
CA ALA A 1108 -16.00 8.17 -23.85
C ALA A 1108 -16.16 8.15 -22.32
N MET A 1109 -17.39 8.33 -21.84
CA MET A 1109 -17.67 8.28 -20.41
C MET A 1109 -17.44 6.88 -19.86
N ASN A 1110 -17.85 5.84 -20.57
CA ASN A 1110 -17.61 4.46 -20.15
C ASN A 1110 -16.11 4.11 -20.09
N THR A 1111 -15.30 4.64 -21.01
CA THR A 1111 -13.85 4.37 -21.08
C THR A 1111 -13.05 5.07 -20.00
N LEU A 1112 -13.51 6.25 -19.53
CA LEU A 1112 -12.94 6.92 -18.37
C LEU A 1112 -13.07 6.11 -17.07
N PHE A 1113 -13.99 5.15 -17.01
CA PHE A 1113 -14.14 4.24 -15.85
C PHE A 1113 -13.52 2.87 -16.07
N ASP A 1114 -12.71 2.74 -17.11
CA ASP A 1114 -12.01 1.51 -17.44
C ASP A 1114 -10.64 1.45 -16.75
N GLU A 1115 -9.70 0.68 -17.30
CA GLU A 1115 -8.31 0.63 -16.87
C GLU A 1115 -7.58 1.95 -17.18
N ASN A 1116 -6.63 2.35 -16.34
CA ASN A 1116 -5.97 3.66 -16.41
C ASN A 1116 -5.36 3.98 -17.77
N LEU A 1117 -4.80 2.99 -18.47
CA LEU A 1117 -4.25 3.18 -19.80
C LEU A 1117 -5.33 3.65 -20.77
N VAL A 1118 -6.51 3.03 -20.74
CA VAL A 1118 -7.67 3.45 -21.56
C VAL A 1118 -8.11 4.87 -21.20
N LYS A 1119 -8.05 5.25 -19.92
CA LYS A 1119 -8.34 6.63 -19.48
C LYS A 1119 -7.34 7.64 -20.04
N GLU A 1120 -6.05 7.32 -20.01
CA GLU A 1120 -5.00 8.16 -20.59
C GLU A 1120 -5.22 8.39 -22.08
N TYR A 1121 -5.49 7.32 -22.84
CA TYR A 1121 -5.88 7.43 -24.24
C TYR A 1121 -7.16 8.24 -24.45
N SER A 1122 -8.13 8.14 -23.53
CA SER A 1122 -9.35 8.93 -23.57
C SER A 1122 -9.07 10.42 -23.44
N VAL A 1123 -8.20 10.82 -22.50
CA VAL A 1123 -7.77 12.21 -22.34
C VAL A 1123 -7.01 12.70 -23.57
N ILE A 1124 -6.17 11.87 -24.20
CA ILE A 1124 -5.47 12.20 -25.46
C ILE A 1124 -6.45 12.38 -26.63
N GLY A 1125 -7.52 11.58 -26.68
CA GLY A 1125 -8.52 11.64 -27.76
C GLY A 1125 -9.43 12.88 -27.69
N VAL A 1126 -9.71 13.41 -26.49
CA VAL A 1126 -10.66 14.51 -26.27
C VAL A 1126 -10.38 15.77 -27.12
N PRO A 1127 -9.13 16.27 -27.22
CA PRO A 1127 -8.82 17.40 -28.09
C PRO A 1127 -9.13 17.19 -29.58
N LEU A 1128 -9.26 15.95 -30.04
CA LEU A 1128 -9.55 15.60 -31.43
C LEU A 1128 -11.04 15.69 -31.78
N ILE A 1129 -11.92 15.70 -30.76
CA ILE A 1129 -13.38 15.76 -30.89
C ILE A 1129 -13.79 17.12 -31.49
N ARG A 1130 -14.54 17.08 -32.60
CA ARG A 1130 -15.14 18.26 -33.24
C ARG A 1130 -16.67 18.19 -33.14
N LEU A 1131 -17.20 18.51 -31.95
CA LEU A 1131 -18.65 18.64 -31.71
C LEU A 1131 -19.09 20.11 -31.75
N SER A 1132 -20.39 20.37 -31.96
CA SER A 1132 -21.02 21.62 -31.53
C SER A 1132 -20.78 21.77 -30.03
N SER A 1133 -20.11 22.86 -29.65
CA SER A 1133 -19.59 23.10 -28.31
C SER A 1133 -20.69 23.07 -27.24
N ASP A 1134 -21.90 23.54 -27.54
CA ASP A 1134 -22.96 23.71 -26.55
C ASP A 1134 -23.62 22.41 -26.05
N GLU A 1135 -23.92 21.45 -26.93
CA GLU A 1135 -24.61 20.18 -26.56
C GLU A 1135 -23.69 19.26 -25.74
N LEU A 1136 -22.41 19.16 -26.11
CA LEU A 1136 -21.43 18.40 -25.34
C LEU A 1136 -21.26 18.97 -23.93
N ILE A 1137 -21.21 20.29 -23.82
CA ILE A 1137 -21.03 20.96 -22.52
C ILE A 1137 -22.22 20.68 -21.62
N ASP A 1138 -23.44 20.69 -22.14
CA ASP A 1138 -24.64 20.37 -21.35
C ASP A 1138 -24.61 18.95 -20.80
N ASP A 1139 -24.25 17.97 -21.63
CA ASP A 1139 -24.11 16.58 -21.19
C ASP A 1139 -23.02 16.40 -20.14
N LEU A 1140 -21.82 16.95 -20.39
CA LEU A 1140 -20.72 16.87 -19.42
C LEU A 1140 -21.09 17.54 -18.09
N ILE A 1141 -21.78 18.68 -18.13
CA ILE A 1141 -22.31 19.35 -16.93
C ILE A 1141 -23.35 18.47 -16.21
N VAL A 1142 -24.21 17.75 -16.93
CA VAL A 1142 -25.14 16.79 -16.31
C VAL A 1142 -24.36 15.68 -15.61
N TYR A 1143 -23.33 15.12 -16.25
CA TYR A 1143 -22.52 14.06 -15.64
C TYR A 1143 -21.64 14.54 -14.48
N LEU A 1144 -21.24 15.81 -14.42
CA LEU A 1144 -20.56 16.42 -13.26
C LEU A 1144 -21.44 16.42 -11.99
N LYS A 1145 -22.76 16.18 -12.11
CA LYS A 1145 -23.67 16.01 -10.96
C LYS A 1145 -23.66 14.60 -10.37
N SER A 1146 -22.86 13.69 -10.93
CA SER A 1146 -22.70 12.32 -10.46
C SER A 1146 -22.35 12.23 -8.97
N GLU A 1147 -22.87 11.21 -8.28
CA GLU A 1147 -22.50 10.95 -6.88
C GLU A 1147 -21.07 10.41 -6.73
N SER A 1148 -20.57 9.73 -7.76
CA SER A 1148 -19.21 9.23 -7.86
C SER A 1148 -18.21 10.36 -8.09
N ALA A 1149 -17.29 10.55 -7.15
CA ALA A 1149 -16.26 11.57 -7.20
C ALA A 1149 -15.23 11.30 -8.31
N ILE A 1150 -14.85 10.04 -8.55
CA ILE A 1150 -13.98 9.71 -9.70
C ILE A 1150 -14.67 10.04 -11.03
N LYS A 1151 -15.99 9.82 -11.15
CA LYS A 1151 -16.74 10.22 -12.35
C LYS A 1151 -16.60 11.70 -12.60
N VAL A 1152 -16.95 12.50 -11.60
CA VAL A 1152 -16.85 13.96 -11.67
C VAL A 1152 -15.43 14.41 -11.99
N TYR A 1153 -14.44 13.80 -11.36
CA TYR A 1153 -13.04 14.13 -11.55
C TYR A 1153 -12.54 13.88 -12.99
N GLU A 1154 -12.83 12.71 -13.57
CA GLU A 1154 -12.40 12.41 -14.94
C GLU A 1154 -13.16 13.25 -15.97
N ILE A 1155 -14.45 13.51 -15.74
CA ILE A 1155 -15.24 14.43 -16.58
C ILE A 1155 -14.66 15.84 -16.52
N LEU A 1156 -14.22 16.27 -15.34
CA LEU A 1156 -13.62 17.59 -15.16
C LEU A 1156 -12.33 17.75 -15.95
N LYS A 1157 -11.48 16.72 -16.04
CA LYS A 1157 -10.31 16.74 -16.92
C LYS A 1157 -10.71 16.90 -18.39
N ILE A 1158 -11.72 16.14 -18.85
CA ILE A 1158 -12.24 16.26 -20.21
C ILE A 1158 -12.73 17.68 -20.47
N LEU A 1159 -13.59 18.19 -19.58
CA LEU A 1159 -14.14 19.53 -19.68
C LEU A 1159 -13.04 20.61 -19.70
N THR A 1160 -11.98 20.39 -18.93
CA THR A 1160 -10.79 21.25 -18.92
C THR A 1160 -10.09 21.20 -20.26
N GLU A 1161 -9.65 20.03 -20.73
CA GLU A 1161 -8.95 19.92 -22.03
C GLU A 1161 -9.80 20.41 -23.20
N PHE A 1162 -11.11 20.16 -23.15
CA PHE A 1162 -12.06 20.70 -24.12
C PHE A 1162 -12.09 22.23 -24.09
N ALA A 1163 -12.19 22.86 -22.91
CA ALA A 1163 -12.18 24.31 -22.77
C ALA A 1163 -10.84 24.97 -23.15
N LEU A 1164 -9.72 24.25 -23.06
CA LEU A 1164 -8.40 24.74 -23.50
C LEU A 1164 -8.26 24.72 -25.03
N ASN A 1165 -9.09 23.96 -25.74
CA ASN A 1165 -9.06 23.91 -27.20
C ASN A 1165 -9.40 25.29 -27.78
N GLU A 1166 -8.55 25.78 -28.70
CA GLU A 1166 -8.69 27.09 -29.33
C GLU A 1166 -9.93 27.19 -30.21
N LYS A 1167 -10.47 26.05 -30.66
CA LYS A 1167 -11.65 25.97 -31.54
C LYS A 1167 -12.98 26.17 -30.82
N ILE A 1168 -13.00 26.12 -29.49
CA ILE A 1168 -14.22 26.33 -28.71
C ILE A 1168 -14.51 27.83 -28.60
N ASP A 1169 -15.75 28.21 -28.89
CA ASP A 1169 -16.20 29.58 -28.83
C ASP A 1169 -16.24 30.11 -27.38
N MET A 1170 -16.21 31.44 -27.24
CA MET A 1170 -16.14 32.09 -25.94
C MET A 1170 -17.40 31.91 -25.08
N ASN A 1171 -18.58 31.69 -25.68
CA ASN A 1171 -19.82 31.50 -24.91
C ASN A 1171 -19.80 30.14 -24.22
N SER A 1172 -19.40 29.10 -24.94
CA SER A 1172 -19.17 27.77 -24.39
C SER A 1172 -18.12 27.76 -23.28
N LYS A 1173 -16.99 28.47 -23.45
CA LYS A 1173 -15.99 28.64 -22.38
C LYS A 1173 -16.56 29.36 -21.16
N SER A 1174 -17.36 30.40 -21.37
CA SER A 1174 -18.03 31.13 -20.28
C SER A 1174 -19.04 30.26 -19.53
N LYS A 1175 -19.82 29.43 -20.25
CA LYS A 1175 -20.76 28.47 -19.67
C LYS A 1175 -20.06 27.47 -18.75
N ILE A 1176 -18.94 26.90 -19.21
CA ILE A 1176 -18.06 26.04 -18.40
C ILE A 1176 -17.57 26.78 -17.16
N MET A 1177 -16.99 27.97 -17.32
CA MET A 1177 -16.42 28.75 -16.21
C MET A 1177 -17.46 29.11 -15.15
N ASN A 1178 -18.67 29.50 -15.57
CA ASN A 1178 -19.78 29.79 -14.67
C ASN A 1178 -20.21 28.54 -13.90
N TYR A 1179 -20.29 27.38 -14.56
CA TYR A 1179 -20.61 26.12 -13.89
C TYR A 1179 -19.55 25.75 -12.85
N LEU A 1180 -18.26 25.78 -13.21
CA LEU A 1180 -17.16 25.49 -12.29
C LEU A 1180 -17.17 26.42 -11.07
N THR A 1181 -17.42 27.71 -11.29
CA THR A 1181 -17.49 28.70 -10.21
C THR A 1181 -18.63 28.41 -9.24
N ASN A 1182 -19.78 27.97 -9.75
CA ASN A 1182 -20.94 27.58 -8.93
C ASN A 1182 -20.69 26.30 -8.12
N GLU A 1183 -19.97 25.32 -8.68
CA GLU A 1183 -19.69 24.03 -8.00
C GLU A 1183 -18.58 24.14 -6.93
N ILE A 1184 -17.58 25.00 -7.14
CA ILE A 1184 -16.51 25.24 -6.14
C ILE A 1184 -17.10 25.65 -4.78
N VAL A 1185 -18.24 26.36 -4.77
CA VAL A 1185 -18.89 26.86 -3.55
C VAL A 1185 -19.76 25.78 -2.86
N GLN A 1186 -20.10 24.68 -3.54
CA GLN A 1186 -21.01 23.67 -2.98
C GLN A 1186 -20.29 22.63 -2.12
N LEU A 1187 -20.95 22.17 -1.04
CA LEU A 1187 -20.46 21.08 -0.17
C LEU A 1187 -20.13 19.78 -0.95
N LYS A 1188 -20.82 19.52 -2.07
CA LYS A 1188 -20.59 18.33 -2.91
C LYS A 1188 -19.19 18.26 -3.51
N SER A 1189 -18.50 19.40 -3.66
CA SER A 1189 -17.13 19.45 -4.17
C SER A 1189 -16.09 19.01 -3.12
N LYS A 1190 -16.45 18.88 -1.83
CA LYS A 1190 -15.51 18.42 -0.80
C LYS A 1190 -15.26 16.90 -0.79
N LYS A 1191 -15.89 16.13 -1.69
CA LYS A 1191 -15.65 14.69 -1.80
C LYS A 1191 -14.21 14.42 -2.21
N LEU A 1192 -13.62 13.38 -1.61
CA LEU A 1192 -12.30 12.91 -1.98
C LEU A 1192 -12.34 12.13 -3.30
N VAL A 1193 -11.37 12.40 -4.16
CA VAL A 1193 -11.13 11.60 -5.36
C VAL A 1193 -10.12 10.51 -5.01
N ASN A 1194 -10.59 9.28 -4.86
CA ASN A 1194 -9.71 8.14 -4.64
C ASN A 1194 -9.36 7.51 -5.98
N TYR A 1195 -8.09 7.66 -6.38
CA TYR A 1195 -7.60 7.12 -7.63
C TYR A 1195 -7.31 5.63 -7.56
N TYR A 1196 -7.69 4.97 -8.66
CA TYR A 1196 -7.46 3.56 -8.91
C TYR A 1196 -6.05 3.40 -9.49
N TYR A 1197 -5.29 2.43 -8.97
CA TYR A 1197 -3.97 2.02 -9.47
C TYR A 1197 -2.80 2.98 -9.18
N THR A 1198 -2.25 2.87 -7.97
CA THR A 1198 -0.82 2.66 -7.63
C THR A 1198 -0.58 3.07 -6.18
N ASP A 1199 0.40 2.46 -5.50
CA ASP A 1199 0.91 2.96 -4.20
C ASP A 1199 1.61 4.33 -4.32
N ILE A 1200 1.56 4.95 -5.51
CA ILE A 1200 1.75 6.39 -5.66
C ILE A 1200 0.56 7.03 -4.94
N LYS A 1201 0.75 7.27 -3.64
CA LYS A 1201 0.04 8.35 -2.94
C LYS A 1201 0.17 9.56 -3.85
N ILE A 1202 -0.88 9.89 -4.60
CA ILE A 1202 -1.00 11.23 -5.16
C ILE A 1202 -0.76 12.13 -3.95
N PRO A 1203 0.27 12.99 -3.98
CA PRO A 1203 0.59 13.81 -2.84
C PRO A 1203 -0.66 14.64 -2.55
N PHE A 1204 -1.27 14.36 -1.40
CA PHE A 1204 -2.55 14.88 -0.94
C PHE A 1204 -3.78 14.35 -1.70
N THR A 1205 -4.70 13.81 -0.89
CA THR A 1205 -6.13 13.68 -1.17
C THR A 1205 -6.65 14.96 -1.81
N THR A 1206 -6.79 14.99 -3.14
CA THR A 1206 -7.42 16.12 -3.81
C THR A 1206 -8.93 15.99 -3.60
N THR A 1207 -9.52 16.95 -2.91
CA THR A 1207 -10.97 17.14 -2.96
C THR A 1207 -11.34 17.52 -4.38
N LEU A 1208 -12.55 17.14 -4.83
CA LEU A 1208 -13.06 17.64 -6.11
C LEU A 1208 -12.98 19.16 -6.21
N GLU A 1209 -13.17 19.88 -5.11
CA GLU A 1209 -13.03 21.33 -4.97
C GLU A 1209 -11.68 21.83 -5.48
N HIS A 1210 -10.59 21.17 -5.08
CA HIS A 1210 -9.25 21.52 -5.53
C HIS A 1210 -9.09 21.32 -7.04
N GLU A 1211 -9.70 20.28 -7.58
CA GLU A 1211 -9.62 19.96 -9.00
C GLU A 1211 -10.51 20.89 -9.82
N TYR A 1212 -11.71 21.23 -9.33
CA TYR A 1212 -12.57 22.27 -9.90
C TYR A 1212 -11.82 23.61 -9.95
N TYR A 1213 -11.09 23.95 -8.88
CA TYR A 1213 -10.28 25.17 -8.82
C TYR A 1213 -9.11 25.14 -9.81
N LYS A 1214 -8.40 24.01 -9.94
CA LYS A 1214 -7.34 23.83 -10.96
C LYS A 1214 -7.89 23.98 -12.38
N ALA A 1215 -9.00 23.33 -12.69
CA ALA A 1215 -9.67 23.43 -13.98
C ALA A 1215 -10.03 24.89 -14.29
N TRP A 1216 -10.66 25.57 -13.33
CA TRP A 1216 -11.03 26.97 -13.45
C TRP A 1216 -9.82 27.89 -13.71
N ILE A 1217 -8.74 27.76 -12.93
CA ILE A 1217 -7.49 28.52 -13.16
C ILE A 1217 -6.90 28.25 -14.54
N LYS A 1218 -6.83 26.97 -14.96
CA LYS A 1218 -6.22 26.58 -16.23
C LYS A 1218 -6.98 27.19 -17.42
N ILE A 1219 -8.31 27.18 -17.36
CA ILE A 1219 -9.19 27.78 -18.39
C ILE A 1219 -9.08 29.31 -18.36
N GLN A 1220 -9.08 29.93 -17.17
CA GLN A 1220 -8.97 31.38 -17.03
C GLN A 1220 -7.61 31.93 -17.53
N GLY A 1221 -6.50 31.26 -17.20
CA GLY A 1221 -5.15 31.69 -17.55
C GLY A 1221 -4.88 31.79 -19.05
N LEU A 1222 -5.58 31.01 -19.89
CA LEU A 1222 -5.52 31.14 -21.35
C LEU A 1222 -6.43 32.26 -21.88
N SER A 1223 -7.61 32.46 -21.29
CA SER A 1223 -8.49 33.59 -21.66
C SER A 1223 -7.82 34.95 -21.44
N GLY A 1224 -6.98 35.07 -20.40
CA GLY A 1224 -6.17 36.26 -20.13
C GLY A 1224 -5.09 36.51 -21.19
N LYS A 1225 -4.43 35.47 -21.72
CA LYS A 1225 -3.44 35.63 -22.81
C LYS A 1225 -4.08 36.07 -24.13
N ALA A 1226 -5.30 35.63 -24.43
CA ALA A 1226 -6.06 36.08 -25.60
C ALA A 1226 -6.59 37.52 -25.45
N GLN A 1227 -6.95 37.94 -24.22
CA GLN A 1227 -7.34 39.33 -23.95
C GLN A 1227 -6.17 40.32 -24.07
N TYR A 1228 -4.94 39.90 -23.80
CA TYR A 1228 -3.74 40.75 -23.98
C TYR A 1228 -3.30 40.90 -25.45
N SER A 1229 -3.64 39.96 -26.34
CA SER A 1229 -3.32 40.06 -27.77
C SER A 1229 -4.39 40.78 -28.61
N ILE A 1230 -5.62 40.87 -28.12
CA ILE A 1230 -6.72 41.57 -28.83
C ILE A 1230 -6.82 43.06 -28.44
N ASN A 1231 -6.38 43.46 -27.23
CA ASN A 1231 -6.52 44.86 -26.75
C ASN A 1231 -5.38 45.84 -27.11
N ILE A 1232 -4.52 45.53 -28.09
CA ILE A 1232 -3.51 46.49 -28.61
C ILE A 1232 -3.94 47.11 -29.96
N LYS A 1233 -5.09 46.74 -30.54
CA LYS A 1233 -5.56 47.33 -31.82
C LYS A 1233 -6.85 48.17 -31.77
N GLU A 1234 -7.55 48.27 -30.64
CA GLU A 1234 -8.83 49.02 -30.57
C GLU A 1234 -8.88 50.11 -29.48
N SER A 1235 -7.73 50.70 -29.11
CA SER A 1235 -7.68 51.93 -28.31
C SER A 1235 -7.15 53.15 -29.08
N ASN A 1236 -7.27 53.14 -30.41
CA ASN A 1236 -7.16 54.31 -31.28
C ASN A 1236 -8.41 54.45 -32.16
N LYS A 1237 -9.58 54.66 -31.54
CA LYS A 1237 -10.68 55.48 -32.05
C LYS A 1237 -11.73 55.76 -30.99
#